data_AF-A0A7H4GQW6-F1
#
_entry.id   AF-A0A7H4GQW6-F1
#
_cell.length_a   1.000
_cell.length_b   1.000
_cell.length_c   1.000
_cell.angle_alpha   90.00
_cell.angle_beta   90.00
_cell.angle_gamma   90.00
#
_symmetry.space_group_name_H-M   'P 1'
#
loop_
_entity.id
_entity.type
_entity.pdbx_description
1 polymer ?
#
loop_
_entity_poly.entity_id
_entity_poly.type
_entity_poly.pdbx_seq_one_letter_code
_entity_poly.pdbx_strand_id
1 'polypeptide(L)'
;MNPTIFITTPCLNAEATIDKTIQSVVSQAGKFSIRYHVQDGGSQDRTLDKLQYWQTTISSKAFKSNCDSVLFSYSAAPDAGMYDALFNAMEELCAPDHGFLTWINADDLLMPGALSLAVAVEEQFMPDQLSWFGGAVCVVSNDLITACFDRPIPRQALRMGICDGTHWDFLQQEGTFFRKWLWDKAARNIREMKLAGDWELWRQMAHHADFFQTKSPLGAFCTSDQQASFLQKSSYLAEIDAVLTPAQRTRHLEMLCQEDDVTRKLLIVKDFRGSELSIREESVSEKLRDRRSKIRALENSKPSARSVGAGEASPQSHACSRSDAATRMVSFASKRSNTRISTSRIVSFDRDWQYPAITEQHAFEMMKRHSSIIPDRAVYVAFPWATLIDKVNTRAGDAALYLNRLDEFCRSIPKKAVKVTVCQHIYAKKYARFFEQAGITHLFWSHATSDDVLENEQASCSMRILPFPLYPVQVPELQKGADLEEDSDQRKHLFSFVGARANRFYLSKVRDWILDYLEDDPRGLIVGRNSWHYEKLVYECQVQGAVEEGGATALVNEVASNQFCKVLGNSTFSLCPSGTGPNSIRLWESIAAGAIPVILADTWAPPGQLRLWEQAAVFCRESPDEIRALPDQLERIAADPERLSQMRQAMRQIWLMYGPQSFVTDIQKLMLTVTSPVCPGSVGETRRRLMDRACRTLLNNNGSSLLRQCSTALLLDPVGAISQLESNSSLSLAVARAQRDPSVDSGLVQHYRTLVSRARKRAFGGRSGYPAVLRKSPPKICLFGRHSNRTPLSYEPIRRHLGGRLKFVDSPEAADLIVSGFRIDFRDGIDSLLPVLDRSKPPKLAVISEEPLWDITWSGPFTGRNASLTIGGTEIKYTFLGHETSDIFKFDRIPYFLLTSDDFPVRYANLMARFKSMTADELMSMWKAAPIAAAFFHEKRNGEGYSNSFPERDVHALSAYRTEVAEYASGEAVLRVGKGWHGEKRRQDLPDWHLDKLAQLDGRTRVLSAFENVHQSQYVTEKVFDAFAVGAIPAYWAGPGHRIFELVPRDILINTYSQSVAQAVKRISGIRPNAQLAWHWRDTARRLVAIFSEHEKITLERKRIMDAVIREILSLV
;
A
#
# COMPACT_ATOMS: atom_id res chain seq x y z
N MET A 1 -5.49 43.62 29.69
CA MET A 1 -5.10 42.25 30.10
C MET A 1 -5.24 41.38 28.87
N ASN A 2 -4.27 40.48 28.62
CA ASN A 2 -4.41 39.51 27.53
C ASN A 2 -5.51 38.50 27.93
N PRO A 3 -6.29 37.98 26.96
CA PRO A 3 -7.40 37.09 27.25
C PRO A 3 -6.94 35.81 27.95
N THR A 4 -7.80 35.27 28.81
CA THR A 4 -7.55 34.02 29.54
C THR A 4 -8.54 32.96 29.06
N ILE A 5 -8.04 31.79 28.65
CA ILE A 5 -8.87 30.65 28.29
C ILE A 5 -8.91 29.66 29.47
N PHE A 6 -10.10 29.18 29.79
CA PHE A 6 -10.37 28.32 30.93
C PHE A 6 -10.62 26.90 30.43
N ILE A 7 -9.83 25.95 30.92
CA ILE A 7 -9.80 24.58 30.40
C ILE A 7 -9.96 23.64 31.58
N THR A 8 -10.71 22.56 31.38
CA THR A 8 -10.76 21.49 32.38
C THR A 8 -10.63 20.09 31.77
N THR A 9 -10.11 19.16 32.57
CA THR A 9 -10.03 17.75 32.25
C THR A 9 -10.59 16.93 33.42
N PRO A 10 -11.75 16.26 33.25
CA PRO A 10 -12.15 15.21 34.17
C PRO A 10 -11.29 13.96 33.92
N CYS A 11 -10.81 13.31 34.97
CA CYS A 11 -10.03 12.08 34.85
C CYS A 11 -10.38 11.04 35.92
N LEU A 12 -10.31 9.76 35.53
CA LEU A 12 -10.38 8.62 36.44
C LEU A 12 -9.53 7.49 35.86
N ASN A 13 -8.51 7.06 36.60
CA ASN A 13 -7.53 6.06 36.20
C ASN A 13 -6.88 6.34 34.83
N ALA A 14 -6.34 7.55 34.66
CA ALA A 14 -5.79 8.05 33.40
C ALA A 14 -4.25 8.00 33.36
N GLU A 15 -3.59 7.13 34.14
CA GLU A 15 -2.13 7.07 34.23
C GLU A 15 -1.50 6.96 32.83
N ALA A 16 -2.04 6.16 31.93
CA ALA A 16 -1.46 5.92 30.61
C ALA A 16 -1.52 7.14 29.66
N THR A 17 -2.48 8.04 29.84
CA THR A 17 -2.86 9.03 28.80
C THR A 17 -2.75 10.48 29.25
N ILE A 18 -2.91 10.77 30.55
CA ILE A 18 -3.04 12.13 31.08
C ILE A 18 -1.86 13.06 30.74
N ASP A 19 -0.64 12.52 30.63
CA ASP A 19 0.55 13.30 30.25
C ASP A 19 0.39 13.93 28.86
N LYS A 20 -0.13 13.17 27.89
CA LYS A 20 -0.31 13.64 26.51
C LYS A 20 -1.39 14.72 26.46
N THR A 21 -2.49 14.52 27.18
CA THR A 21 -3.57 15.49 27.29
C THR A 21 -3.08 16.80 27.91
N ILE A 22 -2.42 16.76 29.07
CA ILE A 22 -1.86 17.96 29.72
C ILE A 22 -0.85 18.64 28.80
N GLN A 23 0.05 17.88 28.17
CA GLN A 23 1.04 18.42 27.23
C GLN A 23 0.37 19.14 26.04
N SER A 24 -0.74 18.62 25.50
CA SER A 24 -1.47 19.24 24.40
C SER A 24 -2.08 20.60 24.75
N VAL A 25 -2.43 20.79 26.03
CA VAL A 25 -2.98 22.04 26.57
C VAL A 25 -1.86 23.06 26.86
N VAL A 26 -0.83 22.67 27.61
CA VAL A 26 0.20 23.62 28.07
C VAL A 26 1.20 24.01 26.98
N SER A 27 1.22 23.29 25.85
CA SER A 27 2.07 23.60 24.69
C SER A 27 1.45 24.60 23.71
N GLN A 28 0.20 25.02 23.91
CA GLN A 28 -0.50 25.98 23.06
C GLN A 28 0.25 27.32 23.01
N ALA A 29 0.29 27.92 21.82
CA ALA A 29 1.11 29.09 21.55
C ALA A 29 0.26 30.32 21.18
N GLY A 30 0.58 31.49 21.75
CA GLY A 30 -0.07 32.76 21.42
C GLY A 30 -0.11 33.76 22.56
N LYS A 31 -0.73 34.92 22.33
CA LYS A 31 -0.81 36.04 23.29
C LYS A 31 -2.04 35.91 24.19
N PHE A 32 -2.01 34.94 25.10
CA PHE A 32 -3.07 34.69 26.06
C PHE A 32 -2.53 33.97 27.29
N SER A 33 -3.35 33.92 28.34
CA SER A 33 -3.11 33.10 29.52
C SER A 33 -4.01 31.86 29.54
N ILE A 34 -3.55 30.79 30.16
CA ILE A 34 -4.32 29.55 30.34
C ILE A 34 -4.62 29.39 31.83
N ARG A 35 -5.89 29.14 32.20
CA ARG A 35 -6.26 28.60 33.49
C ARG A 35 -6.78 27.17 33.29
N TYR A 36 -6.02 26.20 33.77
CA TYR A 36 -6.26 24.78 33.52
C TYR A 36 -6.46 24.03 34.84
N HIS A 37 -7.62 23.40 35.00
CA HIS A 37 -7.94 22.59 36.17
C HIS A 37 -8.24 21.13 35.81
N VAL A 38 -7.51 20.20 36.44
CA VAL A 38 -7.78 18.76 36.29
C VAL A 38 -8.55 18.25 37.50
N GLN A 39 -9.75 17.71 37.27
CA GLN A 39 -10.57 17.14 38.34
C GLN A 39 -10.50 15.61 38.28
N ASP A 40 -9.84 15.03 39.28
CA ASP A 40 -9.71 13.60 39.44
C ASP A 40 -10.89 13.02 40.25
N GLY A 41 -11.48 11.95 39.73
CA GLY A 41 -12.64 11.25 40.28
C GLY A 41 -12.35 10.25 41.40
N GLY A 42 -11.14 10.28 41.98
CA GLY A 42 -10.68 9.29 42.94
C GLY A 42 -9.94 8.13 42.27
N SER A 43 -8.97 8.44 41.40
CA SER A 43 -8.11 7.46 40.74
C SER A 43 -7.36 6.57 41.74
N GLN A 44 -7.26 5.29 41.40
CA GLN A 44 -6.53 4.27 42.18
C GLN A 44 -5.18 3.90 41.57
N ASP A 45 -4.90 4.37 40.35
CA ASP A 45 -3.62 4.23 39.67
C ASP A 45 -2.70 5.43 39.97
N ARG A 46 -1.59 5.58 39.22
CA ARG A 46 -0.63 6.67 39.46
C ARG A 46 -1.02 7.99 38.78
N THR A 47 -2.29 8.22 38.47
CA THR A 47 -2.75 9.50 37.91
C THR A 47 -2.37 10.68 38.81
N LEU A 48 -2.57 10.58 40.13
CA LEU A 48 -2.25 11.65 41.07
C LEU A 48 -0.76 12.00 41.12
N ASP A 49 0.13 11.00 41.05
CA ASP A 49 1.59 11.22 40.95
C ASP A 49 1.92 12.12 39.74
N LYS A 50 1.27 11.86 38.60
CA LYS A 50 1.47 12.63 37.37
C LYS A 50 0.93 14.05 37.49
N LEU A 51 -0.25 14.23 38.09
CA LEU A 51 -0.81 15.56 38.32
C LEU A 51 0.09 16.41 39.24
N GLN A 52 0.62 15.81 40.31
CA GLN A 52 1.57 16.47 41.19
C GLN A 52 2.88 16.85 40.46
N TYR A 53 3.39 15.95 39.61
CA TYR A 53 4.54 16.23 38.75
C TYR A 53 4.30 17.43 37.83
N TRP A 54 3.14 17.48 37.16
CA TRP A 54 2.79 18.59 36.26
C TRP A 54 2.59 19.91 37.01
N GLN A 55 1.93 19.90 38.17
CA GLN A 55 1.78 21.09 39.00
C GLN A 55 3.14 21.66 39.42
N THR A 56 4.06 20.79 39.86
CA THR A 56 5.42 21.17 40.24
C THR A 56 6.21 21.70 39.04
N THR A 57 6.11 21.02 37.89
CA THR A 57 6.81 21.38 36.66
C THR A 57 6.36 22.74 36.15
N ILE A 58 5.05 22.96 36.00
CA ILE A 58 4.46 24.20 35.47
C ILE A 58 4.73 25.39 36.42
N SER A 59 4.69 25.16 37.74
CA SER A 59 5.01 26.20 38.73
C SER A 59 6.50 26.52 38.83
N SER A 60 7.37 25.68 38.25
CA SER A 60 8.81 25.89 38.27
C SER A 60 9.21 27.04 37.34
N LYS A 61 10.22 27.84 37.74
CA LYS A 61 10.81 28.87 36.87
C LYS A 61 11.48 28.32 35.60
N ALA A 62 11.66 27.00 35.52
CA ALA A 62 12.26 26.32 34.38
C ALA A 62 11.25 26.03 33.25
N PHE A 63 9.95 26.01 33.55
CA PHE A 63 8.93 25.79 32.54
C PHE A 63 8.76 27.02 31.65
N LYS A 64 8.99 26.85 30.35
CA LYS A 64 8.82 27.89 29.34
C LYS A 64 7.52 27.66 28.60
N SER A 65 6.50 28.45 28.93
CA SER A 65 5.24 28.46 28.18
C SER A 65 5.41 29.10 26.81
N ASN A 66 4.64 28.64 25.83
CA ASN A 66 4.53 29.29 24.52
C ASN A 66 3.44 30.37 24.49
N CYS A 67 2.80 30.61 25.63
CA CYS A 67 1.80 31.63 25.90
C CYS A 67 2.21 32.49 27.10
N ASP A 68 1.44 33.54 27.43
CA ASP A 68 1.83 34.53 28.43
C ASP A 68 1.97 33.94 29.84
N SER A 69 1.04 33.06 30.23
CA SER A 69 1.11 32.31 31.48
C SER A 69 0.23 31.06 31.46
N VAL A 70 0.57 30.08 32.31
CA VAL A 70 -0.25 28.88 32.56
C VAL A 70 -0.44 28.75 34.06
N LEU A 71 -1.69 28.83 34.51
CA LEU A 71 -2.09 28.53 35.88
C LEU A 71 -2.70 27.12 35.89
N PHE A 72 -2.01 26.18 36.53
CA PHE A 72 -2.43 24.78 36.63
C PHE A 72 -2.83 24.42 38.07
N SER A 73 -4.00 23.82 38.24
CA SER A 73 -4.43 23.21 39.49
C SER A 73 -5.07 21.85 39.25
N TYR A 74 -5.10 21.01 40.29
CA TYR A 74 -5.87 19.77 40.28
C TYR A 74 -6.47 19.50 41.65
N SER A 75 -7.57 18.76 41.67
CA SER A 75 -8.28 18.30 42.87
C SER A 75 -8.66 16.84 42.68
N ALA A 76 -8.72 16.07 43.77
CA ALA A 76 -9.11 14.67 43.76
C ALA A 76 -10.26 14.43 44.74
N ALA A 77 -11.40 13.99 44.23
CA ALA A 77 -12.58 13.67 45.03
C ALA A 77 -13.43 12.60 44.32
N PRO A 78 -14.02 11.62 45.03
CA PRO A 78 -14.97 10.70 44.44
C PRO A 78 -16.10 11.45 43.73
N ASP A 79 -16.42 11.05 42.50
CA ASP A 79 -17.51 11.62 41.71
C ASP A 79 -18.59 10.59 41.41
N ALA A 80 -19.76 11.08 41.00
CA ALA A 80 -20.85 10.22 40.51
C ALA A 80 -20.70 9.85 39.02
N GLY A 81 -19.63 10.25 38.34
CA GLY A 81 -19.39 10.10 36.90
C GLY A 81 -18.71 11.34 36.29
N MET A 82 -18.26 11.20 35.04
CA MET A 82 -17.47 12.22 34.33
C MET A 82 -18.11 13.62 34.34
N TYR A 83 -19.43 13.73 34.16
CA TYR A 83 -20.10 15.04 34.17
C TYR A 83 -20.17 15.65 35.57
N ASP A 84 -20.25 14.86 36.64
CA ASP A 84 -20.17 15.38 38.01
C ASP A 84 -18.78 15.97 38.30
N ALA A 85 -17.71 15.28 37.89
CA ALA A 85 -16.36 15.82 37.90
C ALA A 85 -16.25 17.11 37.08
N LEU A 86 -16.85 17.15 35.88
CA LEU A 86 -16.87 18.35 35.04
C LEU A 86 -17.50 19.55 35.74
N PHE A 87 -18.60 19.37 36.48
CA PHE A 87 -19.22 20.45 37.26
C PHE A 87 -18.30 21.00 38.35
N ASN A 88 -17.73 20.11 39.16
CA ASN A 88 -16.80 20.48 40.23
C ASN A 88 -15.60 21.25 39.65
N ALA A 89 -15.10 20.81 38.50
CA ALA A 89 -13.98 21.44 37.82
C ALA A 89 -14.31 22.82 37.25
N MET A 90 -15.52 23.00 36.71
CA MET A 90 -15.99 24.29 36.17
C MET A 90 -16.20 25.34 37.27
N GLU A 91 -16.57 24.93 38.47
CA GLU A 91 -16.65 25.81 39.65
C GLU A 91 -15.26 26.31 40.08
N GLU A 92 -14.27 25.41 40.12
CA GLU A 92 -12.88 25.71 40.51
C GLU A 92 -12.16 26.65 39.52
N LEU A 93 -12.57 26.64 38.25
CA LEU A 93 -12.03 27.55 37.23
C LEU A 93 -12.35 29.03 37.50
N CYS A 94 -13.39 29.34 38.29
CA CYS A 94 -13.87 30.70 38.57
C CYS A 94 -13.90 31.60 37.31
N ALA A 95 -14.35 31.06 36.17
CA ALA A 95 -14.35 31.80 34.91
C ALA A 95 -15.35 32.97 34.95
N PRO A 96 -15.02 34.14 34.39
CA PRO A 96 -15.97 35.25 34.27
C PRO A 96 -17.04 34.92 33.21
N ASP A 97 -18.21 35.57 33.29
CA ASP A 97 -19.37 35.30 32.42
C ASP A 97 -19.04 35.22 30.93
N HIS A 98 -18.13 36.06 30.43
CA HIS A 98 -17.76 36.11 29.02
C HIS A 98 -16.48 35.32 28.67
N GLY A 99 -15.81 34.72 29.65
CA GLY A 99 -14.62 33.90 29.42
C GLY A 99 -14.94 32.63 28.65
N PHE A 100 -14.06 32.25 27.72
CA PHE A 100 -14.18 30.99 26.99
C PHE A 100 -13.74 29.81 27.85
N LEU A 101 -14.65 28.84 27.94
CA LEU A 101 -14.46 27.53 28.52
C LEU A 101 -14.27 26.48 27.41
N THR A 102 -13.53 25.43 27.71
CA THR A 102 -13.57 24.15 27.01
C THR A 102 -13.22 23.02 27.97
N TRP A 103 -13.59 21.80 27.63
CA TRP A 103 -13.09 20.63 28.34
C TRP A 103 -12.46 19.63 27.37
N ILE A 104 -11.48 18.87 27.87
CA ILE A 104 -10.79 17.83 27.12
C ILE A 104 -10.67 16.60 28.01
N ASN A 105 -11.12 15.43 27.53
CA ASN A 105 -11.02 14.20 28.32
C ASN A 105 -9.56 13.78 28.50
N ALA A 106 -9.31 12.99 29.54
CA ALA A 106 -7.96 12.60 29.98
C ALA A 106 -7.17 11.72 29.01
N ASP A 107 -7.79 11.31 27.91
CA ASP A 107 -7.24 10.52 26.81
C ASP A 107 -7.23 11.24 25.47
N ASP A 108 -7.80 12.45 25.38
CA ASP A 108 -7.90 13.23 24.15
C ASP A 108 -6.87 14.35 24.04
N LEU A 109 -6.78 14.96 22.85
CA LEU A 109 -5.78 16.00 22.54
C LEU A 109 -6.41 17.30 22.06
N LEU A 110 -5.91 18.43 22.55
CA LEU A 110 -6.22 19.74 21.97
C LEU A 110 -5.28 20.04 20.79
N MET A 111 -5.83 20.46 19.66
CA MET A 111 -5.02 20.68 18.44
C MET A 111 -4.20 21.97 18.52
N PRO A 112 -2.99 22.04 17.93
CA PRO A 112 -2.20 23.26 17.88
C PRO A 112 -2.96 24.43 17.23
N GLY A 113 -2.97 25.58 17.92
CA GLY A 113 -3.61 26.80 17.43
C GLY A 113 -5.10 26.93 17.79
N ALA A 114 -5.67 25.96 18.51
CA ALA A 114 -7.06 26.02 18.96
C ALA A 114 -7.33 27.21 19.89
N LEU A 115 -6.45 27.44 20.87
CA LEU A 115 -6.57 28.56 21.80
C LEU A 115 -6.34 29.92 21.12
N SER A 116 -5.43 29.97 20.15
CA SER A 116 -5.20 31.19 19.35
C SER A 116 -6.46 31.58 18.56
N LEU A 117 -7.22 30.60 18.06
CA LEU A 117 -8.50 30.86 17.40
C LEU A 117 -9.56 31.37 18.37
N ALA A 118 -9.65 30.80 19.58
CA ALA A 118 -10.58 31.27 20.62
C ALA A 118 -10.33 32.74 20.98
N VAL A 119 -9.05 33.12 21.08
CA VAL A 119 -8.62 34.50 21.32
C VAL A 119 -8.98 35.40 20.15
N ALA A 120 -8.69 35.00 18.91
CA ALA A 120 -9.06 35.79 17.73
C ALA A 120 -10.59 36.00 17.63
N VAL A 121 -11.37 34.99 18.05
CA VAL A 121 -12.83 35.09 18.16
C VAL A 121 -13.23 36.09 19.24
N GLU A 122 -12.61 36.04 20.42
CA GLU A 122 -12.87 36.97 21.53
C GLU A 122 -12.53 38.42 21.17
N GLU A 123 -11.43 38.64 20.45
CA GLU A 123 -10.98 39.96 20.02
C GLU A 123 -11.89 40.56 18.94
N GLN A 124 -12.44 39.74 18.05
CA GLN A 124 -13.18 40.23 16.89
C GLN A 124 -14.70 40.29 17.09
N PHE A 125 -15.29 39.38 17.87
CA PHE A 125 -16.74 39.26 18.00
C PHE A 125 -17.21 39.53 19.43
N MET A 126 -18.29 40.29 19.54
CA MET A 126 -18.92 40.53 20.84
C MET A 126 -19.46 39.22 21.44
N PRO A 127 -19.55 39.10 22.78
CA PRO A 127 -19.93 37.84 23.43
C PRO A 127 -21.27 37.24 23.02
N ASP A 128 -22.21 38.07 22.61
CA ASP A 128 -23.55 37.73 22.09
C ASP A 128 -23.54 37.40 20.59
N GLN A 129 -22.60 37.95 19.82
CA GLN A 129 -22.42 37.66 18.40
C GLN A 129 -21.82 36.27 18.15
N LEU A 130 -20.85 35.86 18.98
CA LEU A 130 -20.23 34.54 18.92
C LEU A 130 -19.95 34.03 20.34
N SER A 131 -20.82 33.14 20.78
CA SER A 131 -20.82 32.62 22.16
C SER A 131 -20.25 31.21 22.28
N TRP A 132 -20.27 30.43 21.20
CA TRP A 132 -19.67 29.11 21.14
C TRP A 132 -19.37 28.65 19.72
N PHE A 133 -18.31 27.85 19.58
CA PHE A 133 -17.86 27.35 18.29
C PHE A 133 -17.10 26.02 18.42
N GLY A 134 -17.00 25.27 17.33
CA GLY A 134 -16.27 24.01 17.26
C GLY A 134 -15.55 23.79 15.94
N GLY A 135 -14.77 22.71 15.88
CA GLY A 135 -13.92 22.36 14.74
C GLY A 135 -14.49 21.34 13.76
N ALA A 136 -13.65 20.97 12.80
CA ALA A 136 -13.81 19.75 12.02
C ALA A 136 -13.48 18.52 12.89
N VAL A 137 -13.96 17.36 12.46
CA VAL A 137 -13.69 16.10 13.14
C VAL A 137 -12.22 15.73 12.98
N CYS A 138 -11.60 15.26 14.06
CA CYS A 138 -10.26 14.69 14.06
C CYS A 138 -10.23 13.44 14.96
N VAL A 139 -9.74 12.33 14.41
CA VAL A 139 -9.52 11.07 15.13
C VAL A 139 -8.05 10.71 15.05
N VAL A 140 -7.45 10.42 16.20
CA VAL A 140 -6.06 9.99 16.34
C VAL A 140 -6.04 8.56 16.86
N SER A 141 -5.29 7.68 16.21
CA SER A 141 -5.04 6.31 16.69
C SER A 141 -3.56 6.03 16.63
N ASN A 142 -2.99 5.53 17.73
CA ASN A 142 -1.57 5.22 17.83
C ASN A 142 -0.67 6.40 17.37
N ASP A 143 -0.98 7.61 17.84
CA ASP A 143 -0.32 8.87 17.52
C ASP A 143 -0.40 9.31 16.04
N LEU A 144 -1.23 8.66 15.22
CA LEU A 144 -1.49 9.02 13.82
C LEU A 144 -2.92 9.57 13.66
N ILE A 145 -3.07 10.67 12.91
CA ILE A 145 -4.39 11.16 12.49
C ILE A 145 -4.97 10.15 11.48
N THR A 146 -5.98 9.40 11.88
CA THR A 146 -6.64 8.37 11.05
C THR A 146 -7.84 8.94 10.30
N ALA A 147 -8.46 10.00 10.83
CA ALA A 147 -9.54 10.72 10.16
C ALA A 147 -9.48 12.21 10.46
N CYS A 148 -9.69 13.03 9.42
CA CYS A 148 -9.89 14.47 9.57
C CYS A 148 -10.84 14.96 8.48
N PHE A 149 -12.04 15.39 8.85
CA PHE A 149 -13.06 15.79 7.88
C PHE A 149 -14.14 16.70 8.49
N ASP A 150 -14.81 17.45 7.63
CA ASP A 150 -15.83 18.42 8.01
C ASP A 150 -17.21 17.77 8.19
N ARG A 151 -17.92 18.14 9.26
CA ARG A 151 -19.31 17.70 9.52
C ARG A 151 -20.20 18.93 9.65
N PRO A 152 -20.99 19.29 8.63
CA PRO A 152 -21.83 20.47 8.72
C PRO A 152 -23.00 20.26 9.71
N ILE A 153 -23.06 21.10 10.74
CA ILE A 153 -24.06 21.06 11.80
C ILE A 153 -24.80 22.41 11.87
N PRO A 154 -26.09 22.47 11.44
CA PRO A 154 -26.90 23.66 11.61
C PRO A 154 -27.42 23.75 13.05
N ARG A 155 -27.67 24.99 13.53
CA ARG A 155 -28.21 25.24 14.88
C ARG A 155 -29.50 24.48 15.12
N GLN A 156 -30.39 24.46 14.12
CA GLN A 156 -31.70 23.82 14.24
C GLN A 156 -31.56 22.34 14.55
N ALA A 157 -30.61 21.63 13.93
CA ALA A 157 -30.38 20.20 14.18
C ALA A 157 -29.92 19.94 15.62
N LEU A 158 -29.02 20.79 16.14
CA LEU A 158 -28.60 20.73 17.55
C LEU A 158 -29.78 20.98 18.47
N ARG A 159 -30.49 22.11 18.29
CA ARG A 159 -31.63 22.54 19.11
C ARG A 159 -32.75 21.50 19.15
N MET A 160 -33.03 20.86 18.02
CA MET A 160 -34.02 19.81 17.88
C MET A 160 -33.57 18.45 18.44
N GLY A 161 -32.31 18.31 18.87
CA GLY A 161 -31.78 17.07 19.42
C GLY A 161 -31.64 15.95 18.40
N ILE A 162 -31.43 16.27 17.12
CA ILE A 162 -31.29 15.25 16.07
C ILE A 162 -29.83 14.91 15.74
N CYS A 163 -28.85 15.55 16.38
CA CYS A 163 -27.41 15.24 16.24
C CYS A 163 -26.99 13.97 17.01
N ASP A 164 -27.71 12.87 16.84
CA ASP A 164 -27.53 11.58 17.53
C ASP A 164 -26.75 10.53 16.73
N GLY A 165 -26.07 10.96 15.65
CA GLY A 165 -25.35 10.10 14.71
C GLY A 165 -26.23 9.34 13.73
N THR A 166 -27.55 9.28 13.97
CA THR A 166 -28.52 8.57 13.15
C THR A 166 -29.30 9.55 12.27
N HIS A 167 -30.01 10.49 12.90
CA HIS A 167 -30.82 11.51 12.25
C HIS A 167 -29.96 12.66 11.69
N TRP A 168 -28.90 13.02 12.42
CA TRP A 168 -27.87 13.97 12.01
C TRP A 168 -26.51 13.58 12.62
N ASP A 169 -25.41 14.09 12.07
CA ASP A 169 -24.08 13.76 12.60
C ASP A 169 -23.84 14.36 13.98
N PHE A 170 -23.08 13.65 14.83
CA PHE A 170 -22.61 14.16 16.12
C PHE A 170 -21.70 15.38 15.96
N LEU A 171 -21.88 16.34 16.87
CA LEU A 171 -20.88 17.37 17.13
C LEU A 171 -19.78 16.76 17.99
N GLN A 172 -18.54 16.86 17.52
CA GLN A 172 -17.39 16.37 18.27
C GLN A 172 -17.18 17.23 19.53
N GLN A 173 -16.98 16.56 20.66
CA GLN A 173 -16.81 17.21 21.94
C GLN A 173 -15.48 17.99 22.00
N GLU A 174 -14.39 17.33 21.60
CA GLU A 174 -13.05 17.87 21.76
C GLU A 174 -12.85 19.11 20.89
N GLY A 175 -12.31 20.18 21.50
CA GLY A 175 -12.10 21.44 20.79
C GLY A 175 -13.38 22.24 20.50
N THR A 176 -14.46 21.98 21.23
CA THR A 176 -15.63 22.88 21.30
C THR A 176 -15.43 23.88 22.44
N PHE A 177 -15.57 25.17 22.11
CA PHE A 177 -15.38 26.30 23.03
C PHE A 177 -16.70 27.03 23.23
N PHE A 178 -17.00 27.43 24.46
CA PHE A 178 -18.24 28.14 24.80
C PHE A 178 -18.02 29.12 25.96
N ARG A 179 -18.78 30.21 26.00
CA ARG A 179 -18.66 31.20 27.09
C ARG A 179 -19.33 30.70 28.37
N LYS A 180 -18.79 31.09 29.53
CA LYS A 180 -19.31 30.71 30.85
C LYS A 180 -20.80 30.98 31.03
N TRP A 181 -21.30 32.14 30.59
CA TRP A 181 -22.72 32.48 30.69
C TRP A 181 -23.63 31.47 29.96
N LEU A 182 -23.13 30.89 28.86
CA LEU A 182 -23.87 29.92 28.06
C LEU A 182 -23.89 28.56 28.74
N TRP A 183 -22.78 28.16 29.36
CA TRP A 183 -22.72 27.00 30.25
C TRP A 183 -23.73 27.12 31.40
N ASP A 184 -23.76 28.25 32.10
CA ASP A 184 -24.66 28.47 33.25
C ASP A 184 -26.14 28.41 32.90
N LYS A 185 -26.50 28.73 31.65
CA LYS A 185 -27.86 28.58 31.14
C LYS A 185 -28.18 27.15 30.71
N ALA A 186 -27.23 26.46 30.07
CA ALA A 186 -27.48 25.21 29.36
C ALA A 186 -27.23 23.94 30.20
N ALA A 187 -26.30 23.96 31.16
CA ALA A 187 -25.76 22.73 31.74
C ALA A 187 -26.66 22.05 32.80
N ARG A 188 -27.79 22.66 33.19
CA ARG A 188 -28.58 22.27 34.38
C ARG A 188 -28.89 20.77 34.53
N ASN A 189 -29.15 20.06 33.42
CA ASN A 189 -29.63 18.67 33.43
C ASN A 189 -28.56 17.63 33.07
N ILE A 190 -27.31 18.05 32.79
CA ILE A 190 -26.27 17.13 32.32
C ILE A 190 -25.44 16.51 33.44
N ARG A 191 -25.51 17.04 34.67
CA ARG A 191 -24.71 16.56 35.82
C ARG A 191 -24.99 15.10 36.18
N GLU A 192 -26.24 14.67 36.06
CA GLU A 192 -26.67 13.32 36.42
C GLU A 192 -26.41 12.28 35.31
N MET A 193 -26.14 12.75 34.09
CA MET A 193 -25.87 11.90 32.93
C MET A 193 -24.52 11.19 33.05
N LYS A 194 -24.35 10.07 32.34
CA LYS A 194 -23.14 9.23 32.39
C LYS A 194 -22.33 9.28 31.11
N LEU A 195 -22.99 9.27 29.95
CA LEU A 195 -22.34 9.14 28.64
C LEU A 195 -22.73 10.30 27.71
N ALA A 196 -24.02 10.58 27.52
CA ALA A 196 -24.57 11.49 26.50
C ALA A 196 -24.82 12.94 26.97
N GLY A 197 -24.14 13.39 28.02
CA GLY A 197 -24.26 14.76 28.52
C GLY A 197 -23.74 15.84 27.56
N ASP A 198 -22.76 15.51 26.72
CA ASP A 198 -22.25 16.38 25.65
C ASP A 198 -23.35 16.71 24.62
N TRP A 199 -24.06 15.69 24.14
CA TRP A 199 -25.18 15.84 23.21
C TRP A 199 -26.29 16.72 23.80
N GLU A 200 -26.67 16.50 25.06
CA GLU A 200 -27.71 17.30 25.72
C GLU A 200 -27.25 18.74 25.95
N LEU A 201 -25.98 18.94 26.34
CA LEU A 201 -25.40 20.27 26.52
C LEU A 201 -25.46 21.07 25.21
N TRP A 202 -25.02 20.48 24.10
CA TRP A 202 -25.04 21.14 22.78
C TRP A 202 -26.46 21.47 22.34
N ARG A 203 -27.43 20.58 22.61
CA ARG A 203 -28.84 20.84 22.35
C ARG A 203 -29.35 22.04 23.15
N GLN A 204 -29.04 22.12 24.45
CA GLN A 204 -29.46 23.23 25.31
C GLN A 204 -28.77 24.55 24.93
N MET A 205 -27.47 24.53 24.63
CA MET A 205 -26.75 25.72 24.15
C MET A 205 -27.34 26.28 22.86
N ALA A 206 -27.75 25.42 21.92
CA ALA A 206 -28.39 25.81 20.68
C ALA A 206 -29.78 26.48 20.86
N HIS A 207 -30.42 26.36 22.04
CA HIS A 207 -31.61 27.15 22.36
C HIS A 207 -31.27 28.61 22.68
N HIS A 208 -30.07 28.88 23.17
CA HIS A 208 -29.67 30.20 23.66
C HIS A 208 -28.76 30.98 22.70
N ALA A 209 -27.93 30.29 21.90
CA ALA A 209 -26.96 30.94 21.01
C ALA A 209 -26.73 30.15 19.70
N ASP A 210 -26.25 30.84 18.66
CA ASP A 210 -25.86 30.20 17.41
C ASP A 210 -24.54 29.44 17.53
N PHE A 211 -24.49 28.23 16.95
CA PHE A 211 -23.26 27.45 16.86
C PHE A 211 -22.48 27.82 15.60
N PHE A 212 -21.19 28.11 15.77
CA PHE A 212 -20.26 28.42 14.69
C PHE A 212 -19.26 27.30 14.50
N GLN A 213 -18.88 27.01 13.26
CA GLN A 213 -17.96 25.91 12.97
C GLN A 213 -16.82 26.36 12.06
N THR A 214 -15.60 25.91 12.35
CA THR A 214 -14.45 26.03 11.43
C THR A 214 -14.14 24.70 10.75
N LYS A 215 -13.57 24.74 9.54
CA LYS A 215 -13.12 23.52 8.82
C LYS A 215 -11.78 22.98 9.33
N SER A 216 -11.13 23.68 10.25
CA SER A 216 -9.92 23.20 10.92
C SER A 216 -10.29 22.37 12.16
N PRO A 217 -9.57 21.28 12.45
CA PRO A 217 -9.77 20.54 13.70
C PRO A 217 -9.22 21.34 14.89
N LEU A 218 -9.97 21.38 15.99
CA LEU A 218 -9.60 22.12 17.21
C LEU A 218 -9.29 21.18 18.40
N GLY A 219 -9.81 19.96 18.36
CA GLY A 219 -9.47 18.86 19.25
C GLY A 219 -9.43 17.56 18.45
N ALA A 220 -8.89 16.50 19.05
CA ALA A 220 -8.81 15.18 18.46
C ALA A 220 -9.24 14.11 19.47
N PHE A 221 -10.18 13.28 19.03
CA PHE A 221 -10.61 12.09 19.75
C PHE A 221 -9.56 11.00 19.57
N CYS A 222 -9.02 10.47 20.66
CA CYS A 222 -7.98 9.45 20.60
C CYS A 222 -8.55 8.06 20.83
N THR A 223 -8.22 7.13 19.94
CA THR A 223 -8.60 5.71 20.03
C THR A 223 -7.38 4.85 20.30
N SER A 224 -7.45 3.96 21.29
CA SER A 224 -6.45 2.91 21.52
C SER A 224 -7.00 1.53 21.13
N ASP A 225 -6.12 0.57 20.87
CA ASP A 225 -6.49 -0.82 20.53
C ASP A 225 -7.29 -1.52 21.65
N GLN A 226 -7.30 -0.96 22.87
CA GLN A 226 -8.04 -1.48 24.03
C GLN A 226 -9.39 -0.77 24.26
N GLN A 227 -9.67 0.33 23.56
CA GLN A 227 -10.95 1.03 23.70
C GLN A 227 -12.04 0.34 22.88
N ALA A 228 -12.81 -0.49 23.57
CA ALA A 228 -14.05 -1.06 23.06
C ALA A 228 -15.16 0.01 22.96
N SER A 229 -14.97 1.01 22.09
CA SER A 229 -15.99 2.02 21.77
C SER A 229 -17.26 1.42 21.14
N PHE A 230 -17.21 0.15 20.73
CA PHE A 230 -18.39 -0.62 20.30
C PHE A 230 -19.29 -1.06 21.48
N LEU A 231 -18.76 -1.18 22.71
CA LEU A 231 -19.51 -1.66 23.88
C LEU A 231 -20.43 -0.61 24.53
N GLN A 232 -20.16 0.69 24.32
CA GLN A 232 -20.91 1.76 24.99
C GLN A 232 -21.85 2.56 24.08
N LYS A 233 -21.80 2.36 22.74
CA LYS A 233 -22.65 3.11 21.79
C LYS A 233 -24.14 2.87 22.01
N SER A 234 -24.54 1.65 22.36
CA SER A 234 -25.94 1.33 22.70
C SER A 234 -26.38 2.03 23.97
N SER A 235 -25.53 2.10 24.99
CA SER A 235 -25.81 2.78 26.26
C SER A 235 -25.87 4.30 26.09
N TYR A 236 -24.99 4.88 25.26
CA TYR A 236 -25.02 6.29 24.88
C TYR A 236 -26.34 6.65 24.16
N LEU A 237 -26.76 5.84 23.18
CA LEU A 237 -28.03 6.05 22.49
C LEU A 237 -29.24 5.83 23.42
N ALA A 238 -29.18 4.87 24.35
CA ALA A 238 -30.25 4.64 25.33
C ALA A 238 -30.43 5.85 26.27
N GLU A 239 -29.34 6.51 26.65
CA GLU A 239 -29.41 7.74 27.45
C GLU A 239 -29.99 8.92 26.65
N ILE A 240 -29.68 9.04 25.36
CA ILE A 240 -30.36 9.98 24.45
C ILE A 240 -31.85 9.65 24.33
N ASP A 241 -32.19 8.36 24.16
CA ASP A 241 -33.56 7.88 24.00
C ASP A 241 -34.43 8.17 25.23
N ALA A 242 -33.83 8.21 26.42
CA ALA A 242 -34.50 8.60 27.67
C ALA A 242 -34.89 10.09 27.72
N VAL A 243 -34.16 10.97 27.01
CA VAL A 243 -34.45 12.41 26.94
C VAL A 243 -35.39 12.74 25.78
N LEU A 244 -35.10 12.23 24.59
CA LEU A 244 -35.93 12.39 23.40
C LEU A 244 -36.04 11.03 22.73
N THR A 245 -37.23 10.48 22.54
CA THR A 245 -37.38 9.18 21.88
C THR A 245 -36.99 9.22 20.39
N PRO A 246 -36.61 8.08 19.78
CA PRO A 246 -36.33 8.01 18.35
C PRO A 246 -37.47 8.56 17.47
N ALA A 247 -38.72 8.30 17.84
CA ALA A 247 -39.90 8.80 17.12
C ALA A 247 -40.01 10.33 17.17
N GLN A 248 -39.73 10.94 18.33
CA GLN A 248 -39.68 12.41 18.45
C GLN A 248 -38.55 12.99 17.61
N ARG A 249 -37.36 12.38 17.63
CA ARG A 249 -36.22 12.82 16.81
C ARG A 249 -36.50 12.68 15.31
N THR A 250 -37.18 11.62 14.88
CA THR A 250 -37.63 11.47 13.49
C THR A 250 -38.63 12.56 13.11
N ARG A 251 -39.64 12.82 13.96
CA ARG A 251 -40.58 13.94 13.75
C ARG A 251 -39.87 15.29 13.66
N HIS A 252 -38.86 15.53 14.50
CA HIS A 252 -38.08 16.75 14.46
C HIS A 252 -37.28 16.89 13.16
N LEU A 253 -36.70 15.80 12.64
CA LEU A 253 -36.07 15.81 11.32
C LEU A 253 -37.09 16.14 10.22
N GLU A 254 -38.31 15.61 10.29
CA GLU A 254 -39.37 15.95 9.35
C GLU A 254 -39.80 17.42 9.43
N MET A 255 -39.88 17.98 10.64
CA MET A 255 -40.13 19.42 10.84
C MET A 255 -39.01 20.26 10.24
N LEU A 256 -37.74 19.89 10.45
CA LEU A 256 -36.61 20.58 9.85
C LEU A 256 -36.66 20.55 8.32
N CYS A 257 -37.17 19.47 7.74
CA CYS A 257 -37.36 19.34 6.29
C CYS A 257 -38.47 20.22 5.69
N GLN A 258 -39.28 20.88 6.53
CA GLN A 258 -40.28 21.87 6.11
C GLN A 258 -39.69 23.29 6.06
N GLU A 259 -38.48 23.51 6.56
CA GLU A 259 -37.79 24.80 6.46
C GLU A 259 -37.17 24.97 5.06
N ASP A 260 -37.37 26.13 4.43
CA ASP A 260 -36.99 26.40 3.04
C ASP A 260 -35.46 26.50 2.83
N ASP A 261 -34.70 26.94 3.83
CA ASP A 261 -33.23 26.97 3.78
C ASP A 261 -32.61 26.73 5.16
N VAL A 262 -32.03 25.55 5.34
CA VAL A 262 -31.29 25.20 6.55
C VAL A 262 -29.82 25.45 6.27
N THR A 263 -29.23 26.40 7.01
CA THR A 263 -27.81 26.79 6.86
C THR A 263 -27.03 26.51 8.14
N ARG A 264 -25.71 26.30 8.01
CA ARG A 264 -24.77 26.38 9.14
C ARG A 264 -23.99 27.68 9.09
N LYS A 265 -23.51 28.16 10.24
CA LYS A 265 -22.62 29.32 10.33
C LYS A 265 -21.16 28.87 10.33
N LEU A 266 -20.45 29.17 9.25
CA LEU A 266 -19.05 28.81 9.04
C LEU A 266 -18.13 29.99 9.41
N LEU A 267 -17.19 29.74 10.33
CA LEU A 267 -16.11 30.63 10.69
C LEU A 267 -14.90 30.39 9.76
N ILE A 268 -14.51 31.41 9.01
CA ILE A 268 -13.44 31.36 8.01
C ILE A 268 -12.31 32.31 8.42
N VAL A 269 -11.08 31.79 8.47
CA VAL A 269 -9.85 32.57 8.62
C VAL A 269 -9.41 33.08 7.23
N LYS A 270 -9.35 34.41 7.02
CA LYS A 270 -9.10 35.00 5.69
C LYS A 270 -7.63 35.16 5.29
N ASP A 271 -6.73 35.40 6.25
CA ASP A 271 -5.28 35.62 5.99
C ASP A 271 -4.45 34.51 6.68
N PHE A 272 -3.36 34.09 6.04
CA PHE A 272 -2.31 33.24 6.61
C PHE A 272 -1.62 33.88 7.84
N ARG A 273 -1.79 35.20 8.04
CA ARG A 273 -1.38 35.91 9.27
C ARG A 273 -2.39 35.81 10.43
N GLY A 274 -3.53 35.15 10.22
CA GLY A 274 -4.46 34.75 11.29
C GLY A 274 -5.32 35.85 11.93
N SER A 275 -5.30 37.09 11.40
CA SER A 275 -5.82 38.27 12.12
C SER A 275 -7.25 38.68 11.77
N GLU A 276 -7.87 38.11 10.74
CA GLU A 276 -9.23 38.46 10.33
C GLU A 276 -10.08 37.21 10.10
N LEU A 277 -11.14 37.09 10.90
CA LEU A 277 -12.17 36.07 10.82
C LEU A 277 -13.37 36.61 10.03
N SER A 278 -14.13 35.71 9.42
CA SER A 278 -15.42 36.06 8.82
C SER A 278 -16.41 34.94 8.99
N ILE A 279 -17.68 35.32 9.09
CA ILE A 279 -18.79 34.41 9.25
C ILE A 279 -19.49 34.31 7.90
N ARG A 280 -19.69 33.10 7.41
CA ARG A 280 -20.42 32.81 6.19
C ARG A 280 -21.48 31.77 6.47
N GLU A 281 -22.67 31.97 5.91
CA GLU A 281 -23.70 30.92 5.94
C GLU A 281 -23.49 29.94 4.77
N GLU A 282 -23.60 28.65 5.08
CA GLU A 282 -23.47 27.56 4.11
C GLU A 282 -24.71 26.68 4.20
N SER A 283 -25.45 26.58 3.09
CA SER A 283 -26.68 25.77 3.01
C SER A 283 -26.36 24.28 3.15
N VAL A 284 -27.11 23.60 4.02
CA VAL A 284 -27.04 22.15 4.27
C VAL A 284 -28.28 21.42 3.75
N SER A 285 -29.10 22.09 2.93
CA SER A 285 -30.37 21.56 2.41
C SER A 285 -30.22 20.26 1.61
N GLU A 286 -29.06 20.02 0.99
CA GLU A 286 -28.76 18.73 0.36
C GLU A 286 -28.59 17.60 1.39
N LYS A 287 -27.81 17.85 2.45
CA LYS A 287 -27.59 16.90 3.53
C LYS A 287 -28.90 16.59 4.26
N LEU A 288 -29.76 17.60 4.43
CA LEU A 288 -31.10 17.44 4.99
C LEU A 288 -31.97 16.49 4.15
N ARG A 289 -31.99 16.67 2.83
CA ARG A 289 -32.71 15.77 1.91
C ARG A 289 -32.16 14.34 1.97
N ASP A 290 -30.84 14.17 2.01
CA ASP A 290 -30.19 12.87 2.16
C ASP A 290 -30.60 12.18 3.48
N ARG A 291 -30.52 12.88 4.62
CA ARG A 291 -30.94 12.33 5.93
C ARG A 291 -32.41 11.95 5.98
N ARG A 292 -33.30 12.80 5.44
CA ARG A 292 -34.73 12.49 5.31
C ARG A 292 -34.98 11.21 4.52
N SER A 293 -34.29 11.05 3.39
CA SER A 293 -34.45 9.88 2.53
C SER A 293 -34.01 8.59 3.23
N LYS A 294 -32.91 8.65 4.00
CA LYS A 294 -32.38 7.52 4.77
C LYS A 294 -33.31 7.10 5.91
N ILE A 295 -33.84 8.06 6.67
CA ILE A 295 -34.75 7.76 7.79
C ILE A 295 -36.09 7.22 7.27
N ARG A 296 -36.66 7.78 6.19
CA ARG A 296 -37.87 7.20 5.56
C ARG A 296 -37.65 5.82 4.99
N ALA A 297 -36.46 5.54 4.44
CA ALA A 297 -36.11 4.20 4.00
C ALA A 297 -36.09 3.23 5.20
N LEU A 298 -35.50 3.64 6.33
CA LEU A 298 -35.45 2.86 7.58
C LEU A 298 -36.85 2.62 8.18
N GLU A 299 -37.74 3.61 8.17
CA GLU A 299 -39.13 3.47 8.64
C GLU A 299 -39.96 2.53 7.76
N ASN A 300 -39.80 2.62 6.43
CA ASN A 300 -40.50 1.75 5.48
C ASN A 300 -39.98 0.30 5.48
N SER A 301 -38.81 0.05 6.08
CA SER A 301 -38.26 -1.30 6.28
C SER A 301 -38.60 -1.93 7.63
N LYS A 302 -39.38 -1.28 8.51
CA LYS A 302 -39.91 -1.93 9.72
C LYS A 302 -41.17 -2.76 9.40
N PRO A 303 -41.23 -4.07 9.72
CA PRO A 303 -42.46 -4.83 9.59
C PRO A 303 -43.51 -4.30 10.57
N SER A 304 -44.71 -3.99 10.09
CA SER A 304 -45.81 -3.53 10.96
C SER A 304 -46.15 -4.64 11.95
N ALA A 305 -46.04 -4.36 13.25
CA ALA A 305 -46.55 -5.23 14.30
C ALA A 305 -48.06 -5.41 14.11
N ARG A 306 -48.49 -6.59 13.66
CA ARG A 306 -49.90 -7.00 13.68
C ARG A 306 -50.28 -7.34 15.11
N SER A 307 -51.19 -6.55 15.68
CA SER A 307 -52.00 -6.94 16.82
C SER A 307 -52.80 -8.19 16.49
N VAL A 308 -52.76 -9.16 17.40
CA VAL A 308 -53.64 -10.32 17.40
C VAL A 308 -55.03 -9.84 17.79
N GLY A 309 -56.00 -9.98 16.89
CA GLY A 309 -57.42 -9.73 17.12
C GLY A 309 -58.25 -10.57 16.16
N ALA A 310 -59.10 -11.41 16.73
CA ALA A 310 -59.97 -12.37 16.03
C ALA A 310 -61.05 -11.69 15.16
N GLY A 311 -61.52 -12.38 14.11
CA GLY A 311 -62.82 -12.10 13.48
C GLY A 311 -62.86 -12.14 11.95
N GLU A 312 -63.28 -13.30 11.43
CA GLU A 312 -64.20 -13.58 10.31
C GLU A 312 -64.25 -12.79 8.96
N ALA A 313 -64.30 -13.60 7.90
CA ALA A 313 -65.14 -13.54 6.69
C ALA A 313 -64.80 -12.62 5.49
N SER A 314 -64.15 -13.23 4.49
CA SER A 314 -64.66 -13.48 3.11
C SER A 314 -64.90 -12.28 2.12
N PRO A 315 -64.95 -12.53 0.79
CA PRO A 315 -64.20 -11.74 -0.20
C PRO A 315 -65.07 -10.93 -1.16
N GLN A 316 -64.57 -9.78 -1.66
CA GLN A 316 -65.10 -9.17 -2.89
C GLN A 316 -64.02 -8.55 -3.78
N SER A 317 -64.10 -8.98 -5.03
CA SER A 317 -63.48 -8.47 -6.25
C SER A 317 -63.80 -6.99 -6.51
N HIS A 318 -62.86 -6.26 -7.13
CA HIS A 318 -63.14 -5.54 -8.38
C HIS A 318 -61.85 -5.13 -9.11
N ALA A 319 -61.95 -5.21 -10.43
CA ALA A 319 -60.89 -5.13 -11.42
C ALA A 319 -60.69 -3.71 -11.98
N CYS A 320 -59.72 -3.61 -12.91
CA CYS A 320 -59.41 -2.51 -13.82
C CYS A 320 -58.54 -1.38 -13.21
N SER A 321 -57.54 -0.82 -13.89
CA SER A 321 -57.20 -0.86 -15.31
C SER A 321 -55.73 -0.46 -15.51
N ARG A 322 -55.14 -0.94 -16.60
CA ARG A 322 -53.85 -0.51 -17.12
C ARG A 322 -54.00 0.86 -17.79
N SER A 323 -53.49 1.91 -17.16
CA SER A 323 -53.00 3.17 -17.77
C SER A 323 -52.63 4.07 -16.60
N ASP A 324 -51.37 4.13 -16.14
CA ASP A 324 -50.49 5.24 -16.54
C ASP A 324 -49.04 5.07 -16.02
N ALA A 325 -48.61 3.82 -15.78
CA ALA A 325 -47.29 3.54 -15.18
C ALA A 325 -46.10 3.58 -16.16
N ALA A 326 -46.32 3.93 -17.44
CA ALA A 326 -45.30 3.80 -18.48
C ALA A 326 -44.63 5.11 -18.95
N THR A 327 -44.92 6.29 -18.34
CA THR A 327 -44.45 7.56 -18.95
C THR A 327 -43.95 8.66 -18.00
N ARG A 328 -43.63 8.40 -16.72
CA ARG A 328 -43.05 9.45 -15.82
C ARG A 328 -41.86 9.01 -14.96
N MET A 329 -40.91 8.26 -15.52
CA MET A 329 -39.60 8.01 -14.90
C MET A 329 -38.42 8.29 -15.85
N VAL A 330 -38.54 9.31 -16.69
CA VAL A 330 -37.40 9.97 -17.35
C VAL A 330 -37.38 11.44 -16.92
N SER A 331 -36.85 11.68 -15.72
CA SER A 331 -36.34 12.95 -15.16
C SER A 331 -36.58 12.85 -13.65
N PHE A 332 -35.61 12.44 -12.84
CA PHE A 332 -34.68 13.37 -12.21
C PHE A 332 -33.38 12.61 -11.88
N ALA A 333 -32.68 12.17 -12.91
CA ALA A 333 -31.25 11.90 -12.83
C ALA A 333 -30.53 13.21 -13.22
N SER A 334 -30.11 14.00 -12.23
CA SER A 334 -29.00 14.95 -12.35
C SER A 334 -28.82 15.78 -11.07
N LYS A 335 -27.60 15.68 -10.51
CA LYS A 335 -26.93 16.51 -9.48
C LYS A 335 -27.27 16.08 -8.05
N ARG A 336 -26.33 15.47 -7.30
CA ARG A 336 -24.94 15.90 -7.10
C ARG A 336 -24.01 14.72 -6.88
N SER A 337 -22.91 14.75 -7.62
CA SER A 337 -21.77 13.89 -7.48
C SER A 337 -20.85 14.47 -6.40
N ASN A 338 -20.31 13.61 -5.53
CA ASN A 338 -18.89 13.64 -5.21
C ASN A 338 -18.52 12.35 -4.45
N THR A 339 -18.36 11.29 -5.23
CA THR A 339 -17.55 10.11 -4.87
C THR A 339 -16.47 10.03 -5.94
N ARG A 340 -15.33 10.70 -5.75
CA ARG A 340 -14.14 10.51 -6.59
C ARG A 340 -12.87 10.80 -5.79
N ILE A 341 -12.19 9.75 -5.32
CA ILE A 341 -10.73 9.76 -5.30
C ILE A 341 -10.30 9.13 -6.63
N SER A 342 -10.43 9.90 -7.71
CA SER A 342 -9.91 9.51 -9.03
C SER A 342 -8.52 10.11 -9.15
N THR A 343 -7.49 9.35 -8.81
CA THR A 343 -6.24 9.50 -9.58
C THR A 343 -6.57 9.02 -11.00
N SER A 344 -5.93 9.54 -12.05
CA SER A 344 -6.26 9.17 -13.45
C SER A 344 -6.13 7.68 -13.79
N ARG A 345 -5.59 6.87 -12.87
CA ARG A 345 -5.17 5.47 -13.04
C ARG A 345 -6.05 4.44 -12.30
N ILE A 346 -6.86 4.89 -11.33
CA ILE A 346 -7.79 4.02 -10.60
C ILE A 346 -9.18 4.62 -10.66
N VAL A 347 -10.15 3.82 -11.09
CA VAL A 347 -11.57 4.18 -11.09
C VAL A 347 -12.27 3.26 -10.12
N SER A 348 -12.84 3.81 -9.04
CA SER A 348 -13.42 3.02 -7.96
C SER A 348 -14.84 3.43 -7.59
N PHE A 349 -15.65 2.43 -7.22
CA PHE A 349 -16.87 2.56 -6.45
C PHE A 349 -16.60 1.96 -5.06
N ASP A 350 -16.08 2.78 -4.16
CA ASP A 350 -15.58 2.35 -2.85
C ASP A 350 -16.69 2.27 -1.78
N ARG A 351 -17.70 1.45 -2.05
CA ARG A 351 -18.87 1.20 -1.17
C ARG A 351 -19.43 -0.20 -1.43
N ASP A 352 -20.20 -0.70 -0.48
CA ASP A 352 -20.96 -1.95 -0.61
C ASP A 352 -20.09 -3.20 -0.85
N TRP A 353 -18.84 -3.19 -0.39
CA TRP A 353 -17.96 -4.36 -0.37
C TRP A 353 -18.51 -5.44 0.59
N GLN A 354 -18.34 -6.72 0.24
CA GLN A 354 -18.70 -7.83 1.13
C GLN A 354 -17.71 -7.95 2.30
N TYR A 355 -18.21 -8.42 3.45
CA TYR A 355 -17.41 -8.75 4.64
C TYR A 355 -17.87 -10.09 5.22
N PRO A 356 -16.97 -10.94 5.77
CA PRO A 356 -15.53 -10.77 5.89
C PRO A 356 -14.75 -11.17 4.63
N ALA A 357 -15.40 -11.72 3.61
CA ALA A 357 -14.77 -12.02 2.32
C ALA A 357 -14.44 -10.73 1.56
N ILE A 358 -13.27 -10.16 1.86
CA ILE A 358 -12.83 -8.83 1.37
C ILE A 358 -11.81 -8.90 0.22
N THR A 359 -11.79 -9.97 -0.59
CA THR A 359 -10.78 -10.15 -1.66
C THR A 359 -10.76 -8.96 -2.64
N GLU A 360 -11.94 -8.52 -3.11
CA GLU A 360 -12.05 -7.38 -4.04
C GLU A 360 -11.60 -6.06 -3.39
N GLN A 361 -12.01 -5.84 -2.15
CA GLN A 361 -11.67 -4.64 -1.37
C GLN A 361 -10.17 -4.58 -1.03
N HIS A 362 -9.60 -5.70 -0.58
CA HIS A 362 -8.19 -5.78 -0.21
C HIS A 362 -7.28 -5.58 -1.42
N ALA A 363 -7.63 -6.17 -2.57
CA ALA A 363 -6.93 -5.92 -3.82
C ALA A 363 -7.01 -4.42 -4.23
N PHE A 364 -8.16 -3.79 -4.08
CA PHE A 364 -8.32 -2.35 -4.33
C PHE A 364 -7.43 -1.50 -3.41
N GLU A 365 -7.41 -1.75 -2.10
CA GLU A 365 -6.59 -1.00 -1.15
C GLU A 365 -5.09 -1.18 -1.43
N MET A 366 -4.65 -2.38 -1.82
CA MET A 366 -3.27 -2.59 -2.25
C MET A 366 -2.94 -1.84 -3.54
N MET A 367 -3.80 -1.91 -4.57
CA MET A 367 -3.57 -1.18 -5.82
C MET A 367 -3.57 0.34 -5.62
N LYS A 368 -4.36 0.86 -4.67
CA LYS A 368 -4.36 2.27 -4.26
C LYS A 368 -3.02 2.70 -3.66
N ARG A 369 -2.42 1.86 -2.79
CA ARG A 369 -1.08 2.08 -2.21
C ARG A 369 0.02 2.09 -3.27
N HIS A 370 -0.13 1.29 -4.32
CA HIS A 370 0.83 1.16 -5.43
C HIS A 370 0.35 1.81 -6.73
N SER A 371 -0.49 2.84 -6.67
CA SER A 371 -1.12 3.44 -7.88
C SER A 371 -0.14 3.96 -8.95
N SER A 372 1.11 4.25 -8.59
CA SER A 372 2.18 4.63 -9.51
C SER A 372 2.69 3.52 -10.42
N ILE A 373 2.36 2.25 -10.13
CA ILE A 373 2.72 1.10 -10.97
C ILE A 373 1.79 0.97 -12.18
N ILE A 374 0.63 1.62 -12.15
CA ILE A 374 -0.36 1.57 -13.23
C ILE A 374 0.09 2.55 -14.33
N PRO A 375 0.36 2.10 -15.57
CA PRO A 375 0.71 2.99 -16.66
C PRO A 375 -0.48 3.85 -17.11
N ASP A 376 -0.21 4.95 -17.80
CA ASP A 376 -1.26 5.87 -18.30
C ASP A 376 -2.24 5.21 -19.30
N ARG A 377 -1.87 4.07 -19.90
CA ARG A 377 -2.72 3.28 -20.80
C ARG A 377 -3.45 2.14 -20.12
N ALA A 378 -3.33 2.01 -18.80
CA ALA A 378 -4.08 1.05 -18.02
C ALA A 378 -4.92 1.77 -16.96
N VAL A 379 -5.98 1.11 -16.53
CA VAL A 379 -6.78 1.55 -15.40
C VAL A 379 -7.14 0.33 -14.56
N TYR A 380 -6.97 0.46 -13.25
CA TYR A 380 -7.54 -0.49 -12.31
C TYR A 380 -8.99 -0.09 -12.00
N VAL A 381 -9.93 -0.97 -12.29
CA VAL A 381 -11.35 -0.77 -12.08
C VAL A 381 -11.74 -1.51 -10.80
N ALA A 382 -12.13 -0.77 -9.76
CA ALA A 382 -12.57 -1.32 -8.49
C ALA A 382 -14.08 -1.12 -8.35
N PHE A 383 -14.83 -2.21 -8.36
CA PHE A 383 -16.28 -2.20 -8.18
C PHE A 383 -16.68 -3.42 -7.35
N PRO A 384 -17.70 -3.33 -6.48
CA PRO A 384 -18.18 -4.46 -5.66
C PRO A 384 -18.93 -5.47 -6.53
N TRP A 385 -18.20 -6.20 -7.38
CA TRP A 385 -18.76 -7.14 -8.34
C TRP A 385 -19.50 -8.27 -7.65
N ALA A 386 -18.95 -8.79 -6.54
CA ALA A 386 -19.60 -9.85 -5.80
C ALA A 386 -20.98 -9.43 -5.27
N THR A 387 -21.07 -8.24 -4.66
CA THR A 387 -22.34 -7.69 -4.18
C THR A 387 -23.34 -7.51 -5.33
N LEU A 388 -22.91 -6.94 -6.46
CA LEU A 388 -23.79 -6.79 -7.62
C LEU A 388 -24.31 -8.15 -8.12
N ILE A 389 -23.43 -9.13 -8.27
CA ILE A 389 -23.78 -10.47 -8.76
C ILE A 389 -24.78 -11.13 -7.82
N ASP A 390 -24.54 -11.08 -6.51
CA ASP A 390 -25.44 -11.66 -5.52
C ASP A 390 -26.83 -11.02 -5.55
N LYS A 391 -26.89 -9.69 -5.60
CA LYS A 391 -28.17 -8.94 -5.67
C LYS A 391 -28.98 -9.33 -6.90
N VAL A 392 -28.33 -9.45 -8.06
CA VAL A 392 -28.99 -9.85 -9.31
C VAL A 392 -29.38 -11.33 -9.29
N ASN A 393 -28.49 -12.21 -8.81
CA ASN A 393 -28.70 -13.65 -8.80
C ASN A 393 -29.83 -14.06 -7.84
N THR A 394 -29.94 -13.39 -6.69
CA THR A 394 -31.01 -13.61 -5.69
C THR A 394 -32.30 -12.85 -5.99
N ARG A 395 -32.33 -12.00 -7.03
CA ARG A 395 -33.44 -11.11 -7.38
C ARG A 395 -33.84 -10.21 -6.20
N ALA A 396 -32.85 -9.67 -5.49
CA ALA A 396 -33.07 -8.74 -4.39
C ALA A 396 -33.87 -7.50 -4.87
N GLY A 397 -34.72 -6.96 -4.00
CA GLY A 397 -35.63 -5.84 -4.36
C GLY A 397 -34.91 -4.57 -4.82
N ASP A 398 -33.65 -4.40 -4.44
CA ASP A 398 -32.75 -3.30 -4.80
C ASP A 398 -31.81 -3.64 -5.98
N ALA A 399 -31.91 -4.81 -6.63
CA ALA A 399 -31.01 -5.21 -7.72
C ALA A 399 -30.99 -4.19 -8.89
N ALA A 400 -32.14 -3.58 -9.22
CA ALA A 400 -32.24 -2.54 -10.24
C ALA A 400 -31.40 -1.29 -9.91
N LEU A 401 -31.28 -0.95 -8.62
CA LEU A 401 -30.43 0.15 -8.16
C LEU A 401 -28.95 -0.14 -8.45
N TYR A 402 -28.49 -1.36 -8.17
CA TYR A 402 -27.10 -1.76 -8.42
C TYR A 402 -26.78 -1.83 -9.92
N LEU A 403 -27.72 -2.25 -10.77
CA LEU A 403 -27.56 -2.19 -12.23
C LEU A 403 -27.45 -0.73 -12.71
N ASN A 404 -28.29 0.18 -12.22
CA ASN A 404 -28.18 1.60 -12.57
C ASN A 404 -26.85 2.23 -12.09
N ARG A 405 -26.35 1.81 -10.93
CA ARG A 405 -25.03 2.22 -10.43
C ARG A 405 -23.90 1.70 -11.32
N LEU A 406 -23.98 0.45 -11.78
CA LEU A 406 -23.03 -0.08 -12.77
C LEU A 406 -23.05 0.76 -14.05
N ASP A 407 -24.24 1.06 -14.59
CA ASP A 407 -24.39 1.89 -15.79
C ASP A 407 -23.72 3.26 -15.63
N GLU A 408 -23.95 3.93 -14.49
CA GLU A 408 -23.31 5.21 -14.19
C GLU A 408 -21.80 5.07 -14.02
N PHE A 409 -21.36 4.04 -13.31
CA PHE A 409 -19.95 3.75 -13.08
C PHE A 409 -19.21 3.49 -14.39
N CYS A 410 -19.76 2.68 -15.30
CA CYS A 410 -19.18 2.38 -16.61
C CYS A 410 -18.92 3.65 -17.44
N ARG A 411 -19.77 4.68 -17.33
CA ARG A 411 -19.57 5.96 -18.03
C ARG A 411 -18.33 6.73 -17.54
N SER A 412 -17.87 6.46 -16.31
CA SER A 412 -16.67 7.07 -15.74
C SER A 412 -15.37 6.38 -16.16
N ILE A 413 -15.45 5.16 -16.71
CA ILE A 413 -14.28 4.36 -17.04
C ILE A 413 -13.67 4.80 -18.39
N PRO A 414 -12.36 5.06 -18.49
CA PRO A 414 -11.71 5.45 -19.74
C PRO A 414 -11.87 4.42 -20.87
N LYS A 415 -12.27 4.87 -22.08
CA LYS A 415 -12.59 3.98 -23.21
C LYS A 415 -11.38 3.28 -23.86
N LYS A 416 -10.18 3.90 -23.84
CA LYS A 416 -8.99 3.45 -24.61
C LYS A 416 -7.84 2.93 -23.73
N ALA A 417 -8.17 2.34 -22.58
CA ALA A 417 -7.20 1.77 -21.65
C ALA A 417 -7.35 0.24 -21.55
N VAL A 418 -6.25 -0.44 -21.23
CA VAL A 418 -6.30 -1.80 -20.66
C VAL A 418 -7.01 -1.69 -19.31
N LYS A 419 -8.05 -2.49 -19.09
CA LYS A 419 -8.88 -2.40 -17.89
C LYS A 419 -8.78 -3.68 -17.10
N VAL A 420 -8.27 -3.55 -15.89
CA VAL A 420 -7.99 -4.68 -15.01
C VAL A 420 -8.89 -4.59 -13.80
N THR A 421 -9.51 -5.70 -13.41
CA THR A 421 -10.33 -5.78 -12.20
C THR A 421 -10.15 -7.12 -11.51
N VAL A 422 -10.58 -7.20 -10.25
CA VAL A 422 -10.62 -8.43 -9.44
C VAL A 422 -12.07 -8.75 -9.16
N CYS A 423 -12.45 -10.03 -9.29
CA CYS A 423 -13.73 -10.51 -8.79
C CYS A 423 -13.54 -11.76 -7.92
N GLN A 424 -14.23 -11.80 -6.78
CA GLN A 424 -14.18 -12.95 -5.87
C GLN A 424 -15.35 -13.92 -6.05
N HIS A 425 -16.43 -13.51 -6.73
CA HIS A 425 -17.66 -14.29 -6.75
C HIS A 425 -17.55 -15.50 -7.70
N ILE A 426 -18.02 -16.66 -7.25
CA ILE A 426 -18.08 -17.94 -8.00
C ILE A 426 -18.83 -17.88 -9.33
N TYR A 427 -19.64 -16.84 -9.59
CA TYR A 427 -20.48 -16.72 -10.78
C TYR A 427 -19.99 -15.62 -11.73
N ALA A 428 -18.74 -15.17 -11.61
CA ALA A 428 -18.19 -14.13 -12.48
C ALA A 428 -18.37 -14.48 -13.98
N LYS A 429 -18.06 -15.72 -14.40
CA LYS A 429 -18.26 -16.17 -15.79
C LYS A 429 -19.74 -16.19 -16.21
N LYS A 430 -20.65 -16.65 -15.34
CA LYS A 430 -22.11 -16.61 -15.59
C LYS A 430 -22.63 -15.18 -15.82
N TYR A 431 -22.00 -14.19 -15.18
CA TYR A 431 -22.34 -12.77 -15.30
C TYR A 431 -21.29 -11.96 -16.08
N ALA A 432 -20.57 -12.60 -17.02
CA ALA A 432 -19.52 -11.99 -17.85
C ALA A 432 -19.93 -10.65 -18.48
N ARG A 433 -21.20 -10.53 -18.87
CA ARG A 433 -21.81 -9.31 -19.45
C ARG A 433 -21.57 -8.03 -18.64
N PHE A 434 -21.46 -8.10 -17.30
CA PHE A 434 -21.22 -6.91 -16.48
C PHE A 434 -19.79 -6.38 -16.66
N PHE A 435 -18.83 -7.28 -16.80
CA PHE A 435 -17.44 -6.95 -17.08
C PHE A 435 -17.28 -6.46 -18.52
N GLU A 436 -17.96 -7.10 -19.48
CA GLU A 436 -18.01 -6.65 -20.89
C GLU A 436 -18.60 -5.24 -21.02
N GLN A 437 -19.65 -4.94 -20.25
CA GLN A 437 -20.27 -3.62 -20.20
C GLN A 437 -19.30 -2.54 -19.68
N ALA A 438 -18.51 -2.85 -18.65
CA ALA A 438 -17.40 -2.00 -18.20
C ALA A 438 -16.20 -2.00 -19.17
N GLY A 439 -16.22 -2.91 -20.15
CA GLY A 439 -15.17 -3.16 -21.13
C GLY A 439 -13.87 -3.61 -20.48
N ILE A 440 -13.96 -4.42 -19.43
CA ILE A 440 -12.84 -5.07 -18.75
C ILE A 440 -12.09 -5.94 -19.77
N THR A 441 -10.77 -5.83 -19.80
CA THR A 441 -9.92 -6.64 -20.69
C THR A 441 -9.21 -7.76 -19.95
N HIS A 442 -8.96 -7.60 -18.64
CA HIS A 442 -8.35 -8.60 -17.78
C HIS A 442 -9.14 -8.71 -16.48
N LEU A 443 -9.71 -9.88 -16.24
CA LEU A 443 -10.44 -10.23 -15.03
C LEU A 443 -9.58 -11.19 -14.21
N PHE A 444 -9.06 -10.71 -13.07
CA PHE A 444 -8.47 -11.58 -12.07
C PHE A 444 -9.60 -12.22 -11.25
N TRP A 445 -9.75 -13.53 -11.35
CA TRP A 445 -10.88 -14.25 -10.78
C TRP A 445 -10.42 -15.31 -9.80
N SER A 446 -10.93 -15.25 -8.57
CA SER A 446 -10.54 -16.17 -7.52
C SER A 446 -10.96 -17.62 -7.78
N HIS A 447 -11.93 -17.86 -8.66
CA HIS A 447 -12.44 -19.19 -8.98
C HIS A 447 -12.15 -19.63 -10.42
N ALA A 448 -11.13 -19.04 -11.05
CA ALA A 448 -10.68 -19.45 -12.38
C ALA A 448 -10.34 -20.94 -12.44
N THR A 449 -10.67 -21.56 -13.56
CA THR A 449 -10.40 -22.98 -13.83
C THR A 449 -9.29 -23.16 -14.85
N SER A 450 -8.74 -24.37 -14.93
CA SER A 450 -7.73 -24.71 -15.94
C SER A 450 -8.24 -24.48 -17.36
N ASP A 451 -9.52 -24.76 -17.61
CA ASP A 451 -10.17 -24.50 -18.91
C ASP A 451 -10.22 -23.00 -19.24
N ASP A 452 -10.53 -22.14 -18.25
CA ASP A 452 -10.53 -20.68 -18.45
C ASP A 452 -9.13 -20.16 -18.83
N VAL A 453 -8.08 -20.75 -18.25
CA VAL A 453 -6.70 -20.37 -18.56
C VAL A 453 -6.33 -20.80 -19.98
N LEU A 454 -6.73 -21.99 -20.41
CA LEU A 454 -6.52 -22.49 -21.78
C LEU A 454 -7.30 -21.67 -22.82
N GLU A 455 -8.53 -21.23 -22.50
CA GLU A 455 -9.34 -20.37 -23.36
C GLU A 455 -8.65 -19.02 -23.67
N ASN A 456 -7.80 -18.49 -22.78
CA ASN A 456 -7.08 -17.24 -23.01
C ASN A 456 -6.09 -17.29 -24.19
N GLU A 457 -5.62 -18.47 -24.56
CA GLU A 457 -4.66 -18.66 -25.66
C GLU A 457 -5.33 -18.52 -27.04
N GLN A 458 -6.67 -18.52 -27.08
CA GLN A 458 -7.43 -18.35 -28.31
C GLN A 458 -7.50 -16.87 -28.72
N ALA A 459 -7.15 -16.58 -29.98
CA ALA A 459 -7.05 -15.21 -30.51
C ALA A 459 -8.38 -14.42 -30.52
N SER A 460 -9.53 -15.08 -30.30
CA SER A 460 -10.88 -14.52 -30.34
C SER A 460 -11.42 -14.00 -28.99
N CYS A 461 -10.69 -14.17 -27.89
CA CYS A 461 -11.20 -13.84 -26.56
C CYS A 461 -11.17 -12.32 -26.27
N SER A 462 -12.33 -11.74 -25.95
CA SER A 462 -12.50 -10.29 -25.68
C SER A 462 -12.03 -9.85 -24.29
N MET A 463 -12.03 -10.78 -23.31
CA MET A 463 -11.63 -10.56 -21.93
C MET A 463 -10.82 -11.76 -21.43
N ARG A 464 -9.61 -11.53 -20.92
CA ARG A 464 -8.77 -12.60 -20.36
C ARG A 464 -9.12 -12.88 -18.90
N ILE A 465 -9.26 -14.15 -18.54
CA ILE A 465 -9.53 -14.60 -17.17
C ILE A 465 -8.24 -15.12 -16.56
N LEU A 466 -7.77 -14.46 -15.50
CA LEU A 466 -6.51 -14.81 -14.83
C LEU A 466 -6.80 -15.34 -13.42
N PRO A 467 -6.14 -16.41 -12.97
CA PRO A 467 -6.31 -16.90 -11.60
C PRO A 467 -5.91 -15.87 -10.54
N PHE A 468 -6.60 -15.87 -9.41
CA PHE A 468 -6.35 -14.94 -8.30
C PHE A 468 -6.54 -15.61 -6.92
N PRO A 469 -5.83 -15.19 -5.87
CA PRO A 469 -6.06 -15.72 -4.51
C PRO A 469 -7.42 -15.31 -3.93
N LEU A 470 -7.80 -15.96 -2.83
CA LEU A 470 -8.85 -15.49 -1.92
C LEU A 470 -8.19 -14.86 -0.69
N TYR A 471 -8.81 -13.84 -0.12
CA TYR A 471 -8.33 -13.24 1.13
C TYR A 471 -8.57 -14.23 2.29
N PRO A 472 -7.53 -14.61 3.06
CA PRO A 472 -7.69 -15.49 4.21
C PRO A 472 -8.37 -14.71 5.35
N VAL A 473 -9.60 -15.08 5.69
CA VAL A 473 -10.37 -14.37 6.73
C VAL A 473 -9.89 -14.76 8.12
N GLN A 474 -9.68 -16.06 8.35
CA GLN A 474 -9.17 -16.58 9.61
C GLN A 474 -7.67 -16.80 9.49
N VAL A 475 -6.92 -15.71 9.63
CA VAL A 475 -5.47 -15.79 9.85
C VAL A 475 -5.27 -15.97 11.34
N PRO A 476 -4.69 -17.08 11.83
CA PRO A 476 -4.28 -17.17 13.23
C PRO A 476 -3.46 -15.94 13.57
N GLU A 477 -3.57 -15.38 14.78
CA GLU A 477 -2.56 -14.42 15.25
C GLU A 477 -1.21 -15.14 15.13
N LEU A 478 -0.49 -14.86 14.03
CA LEU A 478 0.89 -15.24 13.86
C LEU A 478 1.58 -14.52 15.01
N GLN A 479 1.79 -15.24 16.11
CA GLN A 479 2.45 -14.70 17.29
C GLN A 479 3.66 -13.91 16.79
N LYS A 480 3.76 -12.64 17.16
CA LYS A 480 4.91 -11.79 16.84
C LYS A 480 6.16 -12.55 17.31
N GLY A 481 6.83 -13.29 16.40
CA GLY A 481 7.99 -14.12 16.71
C GLY A 481 7.83 -15.65 16.67
N ALA A 482 6.67 -16.23 16.31
CA ALA A 482 6.60 -17.68 16.08
C ALA A 482 7.18 -18.04 14.70
N ASP A 483 8.35 -18.67 14.72
CA ASP A 483 8.93 -19.33 13.57
C ASP A 483 7.91 -20.28 12.93
N LEU A 484 7.71 -20.17 11.61
CA LEU A 484 7.04 -21.19 10.78
C LEU A 484 7.79 -22.54 10.77
N GLU A 485 8.80 -22.72 11.62
CA GLU A 485 9.71 -23.87 11.63
C GLU A 485 9.85 -24.61 12.96
N GLU A 486 9.45 -24.05 14.10
CA GLU A 486 9.44 -24.85 15.32
C GLU A 486 8.11 -25.58 15.49
N ASP A 487 7.91 -26.65 14.70
CA ASP A 487 7.26 -27.88 15.21
C ASP A 487 8.22 -28.52 16.24
N SER A 488 8.67 -27.77 17.25
CA SER A 488 9.33 -28.38 18.42
C SER A 488 8.33 -29.26 19.18
N ASP A 489 7.04 -28.96 19.03
CA ASP A 489 5.92 -29.83 19.36
C ASP A 489 5.44 -30.62 18.13
N GLN A 490 5.33 -31.95 18.24
CA GLN A 490 4.64 -32.77 17.25
C GLN A 490 3.20 -32.26 17.06
N ARG A 491 2.85 -31.86 15.84
CA ARG A 491 1.46 -31.56 15.46
C ARG A 491 0.59 -32.77 15.78
N LYS A 492 -0.51 -32.52 16.50
CA LYS A 492 -1.36 -33.58 17.08
C LYS A 492 -2.11 -34.40 16.03
N HIS A 493 -2.43 -33.82 14.89
CA HIS A 493 -3.22 -34.45 13.85
C HIS A 493 -2.42 -34.56 12.55
N LEU A 494 -2.45 -35.72 11.90
CA LEU A 494 -1.88 -35.90 10.58
C LEU A 494 -2.62 -35.01 9.57
N PHE A 495 -3.95 -35.06 9.58
CA PHE A 495 -4.79 -34.23 8.72
C PHE A 495 -6.02 -33.70 9.46
N SER A 496 -6.61 -32.61 8.97
CA SER A 496 -7.90 -32.13 9.49
C SER A 496 -8.84 -31.57 8.43
N PHE A 497 -10.13 -31.59 8.76
CA PHE A 497 -11.21 -30.96 8.00
C PHE A 497 -12.31 -30.49 8.96
N VAL A 498 -12.66 -29.21 8.91
CA VAL A 498 -13.80 -28.66 9.68
C VAL A 498 -14.76 -28.01 8.71
N GLY A 499 -15.87 -28.65 8.36
CA GLY A 499 -16.77 -28.13 7.32
C GLY A 499 -18.10 -28.87 7.19
N ALA A 500 -19.00 -28.29 6.39
CA ALA A 500 -20.32 -28.87 6.14
C ALA A 500 -20.32 -29.90 5.00
N ARG A 501 -21.27 -30.85 5.08
CA ARG A 501 -21.61 -31.79 4.00
C ARG A 501 -21.93 -31.07 2.69
N ALA A 502 -21.77 -31.77 1.57
CA ALA A 502 -22.08 -31.19 0.28
C ALA A 502 -23.58 -30.90 0.17
N ASN A 503 -23.92 -29.74 -0.39
CA ASN A 503 -25.29 -29.40 -0.74
C ASN A 503 -25.47 -29.46 -2.27
N ARG A 504 -26.71 -29.30 -2.74
CA ARG A 504 -27.04 -29.33 -4.17
C ARG A 504 -26.31 -28.30 -5.04
N PHE A 505 -25.64 -27.31 -4.44
CA PHE A 505 -24.94 -26.23 -5.12
C PHE A 505 -23.41 -26.44 -5.16
N TYR A 506 -22.90 -27.52 -4.58
CA TYR A 506 -21.47 -27.83 -4.60
C TYR A 506 -21.08 -28.55 -5.90
N LEU A 507 -19.83 -28.36 -6.33
CA LEU A 507 -19.32 -28.87 -7.61
C LEU A 507 -19.20 -30.40 -7.61
N SER A 508 -18.94 -31.01 -6.46
CA SER A 508 -18.73 -32.45 -6.32
C SER A 508 -19.21 -32.97 -4.95
N LYS A 509 -19.19 -34.29 -4.78
CA LYS A 509 -19.49 -34.99 -3.52
C LYS A 509 -18.26 -35.16 -2.61
N VAL A 510 -17.15 -34.50 -2.92
CA VAL A 510 -15.87 -34.66 -2.21
C VAL A 510 -15.99 -34.47 -0.69
N ARG A 511 -16.82 -33.53 -0.23
CA ARG A 511 -17.02 -33.27 1.20
C ARG A 511 -17.82 -34.36 1.90
N ASP A 512 -18.78 -34.96 1.20
CA ASP A 512 -19.51 -36.12 1.73
C ASP A 512 -18.57 -37.29 1.87
N TRP A 513 -17.73 -37.56 0.86
CA TRP A 513 -16.72 -38.63 0.93
C TRP A 513 -15.68 -38.41 2.03
N ILE A 514 -15.24 -37.17 2.28
CA ILE A 514 -14.35 -36.86 3.42
C ILE A 514 -15.02 -37.20 4.74
N LEU A 515 -16.28 -36.77 4.93
CA LEU A 515 -17.01 -37.03 6.18
C LEU A 515 -17.34 -38.52 6.34
N ASP A 516 -17.81 -39.18 5.28
CA ASP A 516 -18.23 -40.57 5.32
C ASP A 516 -17.06 -41.56 5.47
N TYR A 517 -15.89 -41.25 4.92
CA TYR A 517 -14.77 -42.19 4.89
C TYR A 517 -13.66 -41.88 5.89
N LEU A 518 -13.52 -40.63 6.34
CA LEU A 518 -12.39 -40.20 7.15
C LEU A 518 -12.77 -39.77 8.58
N GLU A 519 -14.06 -39.68 8.92
CA GLU A 519 -14.52 -39.21 10.24
C GLU A 519 -14.00 -40.07 11.41
N ASP A 520 -13.92 -41.38 11.20
CA ASP A 520 -13.47 -42.34 12.22
C ASP A 520 -11.96 -42.67 12.16
N ASP A 521 -11.18 -42.05 11.25
CA ASP A 521 -9.74 -42.33 11.15
C ASP A 521 -8.98 -41.67 12.32
N PRO A 522 -8.29 -42.45 13.18
CA PRO A 522 -7.67 -41.94 14.40
C PRO A 522 -6.45 -41.03 14.14
N ARG A 523 -5.92 -40.99 12.90
CA ARG A 523 -4.78 -40.14 12.53
C ARG A 523 -5.21 -38.69 12.30
N GLY A 524 -6.48 -38.44 11.99
CA GLY A 524 -6.99 -37.13 11.60
C GLY A 524 -7.99 -36.51 12.59
N LEU A 525 -8.44 -35.30 12.29
CA LEU A 525 -9.58 -34.66 12.95
C LEU A 525 -10.56 -34.13 11.92
N ILE A 526 -11.72 -34.77 11.83
CA ILE A 526 -12.81 -34.39 10.94
C ILE A 526 -13.99 -33.90 11.78
N VAL A 527 -14.52 -32.72 11.45
CA VAL A 527 -15.65 -32.11 12.15
C VAL A 527 -16.70 -31.66 11.14
N GLY A 528 -17.84 -32.35 11.13
CA GLY A 528 -19.01 -31.98 10.35
C GLY A 528 -19.76 -30.76 10.91
N ARG A 529 -20.24 -29.88 10.03
CA ARG A 529 -21.13 -28.74 10.38
C ARG A 529 -22.38 -28.71 9.49
N ASN A 530 -23.42 -27.98 9.89
CA ASN A 530 -24.70 -27.90 9.16
C ASN A 530 -24.69 -26.90 7.99
N SER A 531 -23.83 -25.87 8.01
CA SER A 531 -23.74 -24.84 6.97
C SER A 531 -22.34 -24.22 6.92
N TRP A 532 -22.04 -23.42 5.91
CA TRP A 532 -20.76 -22.70 5.85
C TRP A 532 -20.72 -21.56 6.89
N HIS A 533 -19.53 -21.33 7.46
CA HIS A 533 -19.32 -20.46 8.64
C HIS A 533 -19.74 -18.99 8.43
N TYR A 534 -19.79 -18.51 7.18
CA TYR A 534 -20.18 -17.12 6.84
C TYR A 534 -21.46 -17.02 5.99
N GLU A 535 -22.15 -18.14 5.75
CA GLU A 535 -23.30 -18.20 4.83
C GLU A 535 -24.43 -17.28 5.26
N LYS A 536 -24.79 -17.31 6.56
CA LYS A 536 -25.82 -16.43 7.13
C LYS A 536 -25.44 -14.95 7.05
N LEU A 537 -24.20 -14.62 7.41
CA LEU A 537 -23.75 -13.23 7.48
C LEU A 537 -23.66 -12.55 6.10
N VAL A 538 -23.27 -13.30 5.06
CA VAL A 538 -23.22 -12.78 3.68
C VAL A 538 -24.61 -12.82 3.04
N TYR A 539 -25.31 -13.94 3.04
CA TYR A 539 -26.57 -14.07 2.29
C TYR A 539 -27.81 -13.52 3.01
N GLU A 540 -27.97 -13.78 4.31
CA GLU A 540 -29.17 -13.37 5.05
C GLU A 540 -29.09 -11.88 5.42
N CYS A 541 -27.95 -11.42 5.94
CA CYS A 541 -27.79 -10.02 6.40
C CYS A 541 -27.39 -9.04 5.28
N GLN A 542 -26.37 -9.35 4.46
CA GLN A 542 -25.84 -8.40 3.48
C GLN A 542 -26.58 -8.43 2.13
N VAL A 543 -27.01 -9.62 1.68
CA VAL A 543 -27.67 -9.79 0.38
C VAL A 543 -29.20 -9.64 0.48
N GLN A 544 -29.84 -10.34 1.44
CA GLN A 544 -31.32 -10.37 1.58
C GLN A 544 -31.89 -9.30 2.52
N GLY A 545 -31.07 -8.69 3.37
CA GLY A 545 -31.49 -7.61 4.29
C GLY A 545 -32.33 -8.09 5.48
N ALA A 546 -32.25 -9.38 5.84
CA ALA A 546 -32.89 -9.90 7.05
C ALA A 546 -32.08 -9.47 8.30
N VAL A 547 -32.75 -8.76 9.22
CA VAL A 547 -32.18 -8.37 10.52
C VAL A 547 -32.81 -9.26 11.57
N GLU A 548 -32.08 -10.26 12.07
CA GLU A 548 -32.39 -10.85 13.38
C GLU A 548 -31.82 -9.96 14.49
N GLU A 549 -32.48 -9.97 15.66
CA GLU A 549 -32.11 -9.22 16.86
C GLU A 549 -30.75 -9.69 17.40
N GLY A 550 -29.69 -9.00 16.99
CA GLY A 550 -28.31 -9.29 17.38
C GLY A 550 -27.40 -8.92 16.21
N GLY A 551 -26.68 -7.80 16.31
CA GLY A 551 -25.91 -7.24 15.19
C GLY A 551 -24.93 -8.22 14.52
N ALA A 552 -24.38 -7.85 13.37
CA ALA A 552 -23.53 -8.71 12.53
C ALA A 552 -22.30 -9.34 13.25
N THR A 553 -21.86 -8.81 14.40
CA THR A 553 -20.83 -9.39 15.27
C THR A 553 -21.32 -10.56 16.14
N ALA A 554 -22.62 -10.70 16.39
CA ALA A 554 -23.21 -11.85 17.09
C ALA A 554 -23.26 -13.13 16.23
N LEU A 555 -23.02 -13.02 14.92
CA LEU A 555 -23.13 -14.11 13.95
C LEU A 555 -21.80 -14.81 13.61
N VAL A 556 -20.66 -14.22 13.97
CA VAL A 556 -19.36 -14.92 13.89
C VAL A 556 -19.09 -15.55 15.25
N ASN A 557 -19.23 -16.87 15.34
CA ASN A 557 -18.91 -17.59 16.56
C ASN A 557 -17.39 -17.56 16.79
N GLU A 558 -16.90 -16.59 17.57
CA GLU A 558 -15.48 -16.39 17.90
C GLU A 558 -14.85 -17.65 18.50
N VAL A 559 -15.61 -18.40 19.31
CA VAL A 559 -15.17 -19.68 19.87
C VAL A 559 -14.91 -20.70 18.75
N ALA A 560 -15.81 -20.78 17.76
CA ALA A 560 -15.65 -21.68 16.61
C ALA A 560 -14.56 -21.24 15.63
N SER A 561 -14.28 -19.93 15.51
CA SER A 561 -13.14 -19.40 14.74
C SER A 561 -11.81 -19.70 15.45
N ASN A 562 -11.73 -19.47 16.77
CA ASN A 562 -10.55 -19.81 17.57
C ASN A 562 -10.27 -21.31 17.59
N GLN A 563 -11.32 -22.13 17.67
CA GLN A 563 -11.21 -23.58 17.55
C GLN A 563 -10.67 -23.98 16.17
N PHE A 564 -11.15 -23.37 15.08
CA PHE A 564 -10.67 -23.64 13.74
C PHE A 564 -9.19 -23.28 13.56
N CYS A 565 -8.77 -22.08 13.97
CA CYS A 565 -7.37 -21.66 13.95
C CYS A 565 -6.48 -22.63 14.76
N LYS A 566 -6.95 -23.08 15.93
CA LYS A 566 -6.25 -24.05 16.76
C LYS A 566 -6.14 -25.43 16.10
N VAL A 567 -7.19 -25.88 15.40
CA VAL A 567 -7.15 -27.15 14.65
C VAL A 567 -6.12 -27.06 13.53
N LEU A 568 -6.13 -25.99 12.73
CA LEU A 568 -5.14 -25.79 11.66
C LEU A 568 -3.70 -25.74 12.21
N GLY A 569 -3.46 -25.00 13.29
CA GLY A 569 -2.14 -24.92 13.93
C GLY A 569 -1.64 -26.28 14.46
N ASN A 570 -2.54 -27.19 14.85
CA ASN A 570 -2.21 -28.53 15.34
C ASN A 570 -2.20 -29.63 14.26
N SER A 571 -2.40 -29.29 12.98
CA SER A 571 -2.51 -30.27 11.89
C SER A 571 -1.33 -30.20 10.92
N THR A 572 -0.74 -31.33 10.54
CA THR A 572 0.31 -31.38 9.51
C THR A 572 -0.26 -31.05 8.14
N PHE A 573 -1.38 -31.68 7.79
CA PHE A 573 -2.13 -31.46 6.56
C PHE A 573 -3.52 -30.88 6.83
N SER A 574 -4.04 -30.07 5.90
CA SER A 574 -5.39 -29.51 5.97
C SER A 574 -6.16 -29.80 4.68
N LEU A 575 -7.28 -30.51 4.79
CA LEU A 575 -8.09 -30.89 3.63
C LEU A 575 -8.86 -29.67 3.11
N CYS A 576 -8.58 -29.29 1.88
CA CYS A 576 -9.12 -28.12 1.19
C CYS A 576 -9.95 -28.54 -0.03
N PRO A 577 -11.11 -29.19 0.18
CA PRO A 577 -11.97 -29.58 -0.94
C PRO A 577 -12.68 -28.38 -1.58
N SER A 578 -13.05 -28.57 -2.84
CA SER A 578 -13.97 -27.70 -3.56
C SER A 578 -15.29 -27.50 -2.78
N GLY A 579 -15.97 -26.40 -3.06
CA GLY A 579 -17.28 -26.07 -2.50
C GLY A 579 -18.25 -25.71 -3.61
N THR A 580 -18.93 -24.57 -3.47
CA THR A 580 -19.69 -23.94 -4.57
C THR A 580 -18.78 -23.40 -5.69
N GLY A 581 -17.50 -23.21 -5.40
CA GLY A 581 -16.45 -22.91 -6.37
C GLY A 581 -15.21 -23.78 -6.14
N PRO A 582 -14.28 -23.81 -7.10
CA PRO A 582 -13.09 -24.67 -7.07
C PRO A 582 -12.03 -24.19 -6.05
N ASN A 583 -11.83 -22.88 -5.89
CA ASN A 583 -10.91 -22.32 -4.89
C ASN A 583 -11.57 -22.26 -3.50
N SER A 584 -10.94 -22.85 -2.50
CA SER A 584 -11.41 -22.84 -1.11
C SER A 584 -10.65 -21.80 -0.30
N ILE A 585 -11.35 -20.95 0.46
CA ILE A 585 -10.69 -19.98 1.35
C ILE A 585 -9.73 -20.64 2.35
N ARG A 586 -10.08 -21.87 2.78
CA ARG A 586 -9.28 -22.68 3.72
C ARG A 586 -7.87 -22.95 3.20
N LEU A 587 -7.68 -23.02 1.89
CA LEU A 587 -6.37 -23.23 1.30
C LEU A 587 -5.39 -22.13 1.76
N TRP A 588 -5.84 -20.88 1.74
CA TRP A 588 -5.03 -19.73 2.14
C TRP A 588 -4.84 -19.64 3.66
N GLU A 589 -5.86 -20.01 4.43
CA GLU A 589 -5.80 -20.08 5.91
C GLU A 589 -4.85 -21.20 6.38
N SER A 590 -4.79 -22.32 5.64
CA SER A 590 -3.89 -23.44 5.92
C SER A 590 -2.43 -23.04 5.71
N ILE A 591 -2.15 -22.34 4.60
CA ILE A 591 -0.82 -21.77 4.34
C ILE A 591 -0.40 -20.82 5.46
N ALA A 592 -1.31 -19.95 5.92
CA ALA A 592 -1.05 -19.03 7.02
C ALA A 592 -0.72 -19.76 8.35
N ALA A 593 -1.38 -20.89 8.62
CA ALA A 593 -1.18 -21.69 9.83
C ALA A 593 0.02 -22.67 9.75
N GLY A 594 0.72 -22.73 8.61
CA GLY A 594 1.80 -23.70 8.36
C GLY A 594 1.32 -25.14 8.16
N ALA A 595 0.02 -25.37 7.96
CA ALA A 595 -0.56 -26.66 7.63
C ALA A 595 -0.53 -26.87 6.11
N ILE A 596 0.04 -27.99 5.66
CA ILE A 596 0.21 -28.29 4.23
C ILE A 596 -1.19 -28.52 3.61
N PRO A 597 -1.61 -27.71 2.62
CA PRO A 597 -2.92 -27.87 2.02
C PRO A 597 -2.97 -29.16 1.18
N VAL A 598 -4.03 -29.93 1.37
CA VAL A 598 -4.44 -31.01 0.47
C VAL A 598 -5.57 -30.48 -0.39
N ILE A 599 -5.29 -30.25 -1.66
CA ILE A 599 -6.20 -29.64 -2.62
C ILE A 599 -7.04 -30.75 -3.26
N LEU A 600 -8.36 -30.70 -3.05
CA LEU A 600 -9.32 -31.59 -3.71
C LEU A 600 -10.27 -30.76 -4.56
N ALA A 601 -9.75 -30.27 -5.69
CA ALA A 601 -10.47 -29.40 -6.62
C ALA A 601 -9.89 -29.56 -8.03
N ASP A 602 -10.41 -30.52 -8.80
CA ASP A 602 -9.78 -30.99 -10.06
C ASP A 602 -9.73 -29.91 -11.14
N THR A 603 -10.66 -28.97 -11.10
CA THR A 603 -10.79 -27.91 -12.10
C THR A 603 -10.05 -26.63 -11.71
N TRP A 604 -9.54 -26.50 -10.48
CA TRP A 604 -8.99 -25.24 -9.99
C TRP A 604 -7.68 -24.87 -10.70
N ALA A 605 -7.60 -23.63 -11.22
CA ALA A 605 -6.35 -23.05 -11.66
C ALA A 605 -5.71 -22.23 -10.52
N PRO A 606 -4.52 -22.61 -10.02
CA PRO A 606 -3.84 -21.82 -9.00
C PRO A 606 -3.18 -20.56 -9.58
N PRO A 607 -3.07 -19.45 -8.82
CA PRO A 607 -2.31 -18.28 -9.24
C PRO A 607 -0.80 -18.57 -9.25
N GLY A 608 -0.08 -17.96 -10.20
CA GLY A 608 1.37 -18.15 -10.34
C GLY A 608 1.75 -19.43 -11.08
N GLN A 609 2.91 -20.00 -10.75
CA GLN A 609 3.44 -21.18 -11.43
C GLN A 609 2.90 -22.47 -10.80
N LEU A 610 2.27 -23.33 -11.60
CA LEU A 610 1.74 -24.63 -11.14
C LEU A 610 2.80 -25.50 -10.45
N ARG A 611 4.04 -25.53 -10.96
CA ARG A 611 5.14 -26.30 -10.37
C ARG A 611 5.44 -25.93 -8.92
N LEU A 612 5.24 -24.67 -8.53
CA LEU A 612 5.43 -24.26 -7.13
C LEU A 612 4.32 -24.83 -6.24
N TRP A 613 3.08 -24.89 -6.74
CA TRP A 613 1.97 -25.52 -6.03
C TRP A 613 2.15 -27.03 -5.87
N GLU A 614 2.63 -27.72 -6.91
CA GLU A 614 2.98 -29.15 -6.85
C GLU A 614 4.08 -29.45 -5.81
N GLN A 615 4.92 -28.47 -5.49
CA GLN A 615 5.91 -28.57 -4.43
C GLN A 615 5.34 -28.21 -3.05
N ALA A 616 4.35 -27.33 -2.98
CA ALA A 616 3.83 -26.78 -1.72
C ALA A 616 2.62 -27.55 -1.15
N ALA A 617 1.91 -28.31 -1.98
CA ALA A 617 0.62 -28.90 -1.64
C ALA A 617 0.53 -30.37 -2.09
N VAL A 618 -0.42 -31.11 -1.52
CA VAL A 618 -0.82 -32.43 -2.02
C VAL A 618 -2.05 -32.25 -2.90
N PHE A 619 -2.01 -32.73 -4.14
CA PHE A 619 -3.19 -32.79 -5.00
C PHE A 619 -3.81 -34.18 -4.89
N CYS A 620 -5.11 -34.24 -4.63
CA CYS A 620 -5.89 -35.48 -4.55
C CYS A 620 -7.14 -35.30 -5.42
N ARG A 621 -7.42 -36.26 -6.31
CA ARG A 621 -8.58 -36.13 -7.19
C ARG A 621 -9.88 -36.21 -6.42
N GLU A 622 -10.91 -35.60 -6.96
CA GLU A 622 -12.26 -35.67 -6.40
C GLU A 622 -12.91 -37.03 -6.74
N SER A 623 -12.39 -38.11 -6.15
CA SER A 623 -12.88 -39.48 -6.32
C SER A 623 -12.98 -40.24 -4.99
N PRO A 624 -13.95 -41.15 -4.82
CA PRO A 624 -14.08 -41.96 -3.60
C PRO A 624 -12.83 -42.76 -3.27
N ASP A 625 -12.17 -43.34 -4.28
CA ASP A 625 -11.05 -44.26 -4.08
C ASP A 625 -9.79 -43.52 -3.65
N GLU A 626 -9.48 -42.38 -4.27
CA GLU A 626 -8.34 -41.55 -3.85
C GLU A 626 -8.56 -40.94 -2.45
N ILE A 627 -9.80 -40.58 -2.09
CA ILE A 627 -10.11 -40.06 -0.75
C ILE A 627 -9.94 -41.14 0.33
N ARG A 628 -10.37 -42.39 0.08
CA ARG A 628 -10.14 -43.50 1.03
C ARG A 628 -8.65 -43.80 1.22
N ALA A 629 -7.85 -43.69 0.17
CA ALA A 629 -6.41 -43.92 0.23
C ALA A 629 -5.62 -42.72 0.80
N LEU A 630 -6.28 -41.57 1.01
CA LEU A 630 -5.62 -40.33 1.36
C LEU A 630 -4.86 -40.38 2.70
N PRO A 631 -5.40 -40.93 3.81
CA PRO A 631 -4.67 -41.04 5.06
C PRO A 631 -3.32 -41.76 4.92
N ASP A 632 -3.27 -42.88 4.21
CA ASP A 632 -2.05 -43.67 3.98
C ASP A 632 -1.05 -42.93 3.08
N GLN A 633 -1.55 -42.14 2.13
CA GLN A 633 -0.70 -41.27 1.32
C GLN A 633 -0.09 -40.15 2.17
N LEU A 634 -0.88 -39.50 3.01
CA LEU A 634 -0.40 -38.41 3.88
C LEU A 634 0.59 -38.91 4.93
N GLU A 635 0.37 -40.11 5.48
CA GLU A 635 1.28 -40.75 6.44
C GLU A 635 2.64 -41.05 5.77
N ARG A 636 2.64 -41.59 4.55
CA ARG A 636 3.89 -41.80 3.79
C ARG A 636 4.65 -40.52 3.50
N ILE A 637 3.95 -39.41 3.24
CA ILE A 637 4.60 -38.09 3.04
C ILE A 637 5.13 -37.57 4.39
N ALA A 638 4.36 -37.69 5.47
CA ALA A 638 4.76 -37.24 6.80
C ALA A 638 5.94 -38.03 7.38
N ALA A 639 6.13 -39.28 6.95
CA ALA A 639 7.27 -40.10 7.33
C ALA A 639 8.62 -39.58 6.80
N ASP A 640 8.62 -38.61 5.87
CA ASP A 640 9.81 -37.93 5.35
C ASP A 640 9.86 -36.46 5.84
N PRO A 641 10.60 -36.16 6.92
CA PRO A 641 10.73 -34.80 7.45
C PRO A 641 11.37 -33.81 6.47
N GLU A 642 12.28 -34.29 5.61
CA GLU A 642 12.92 -33.43 4.60
C GLU A 642 11.87 -33.00 3.56
N ARG A 643 11.03 -33.93 3.13
CA ARG A 643 9.92 -33.62 2.23
C ARG A 643 8.95 -32.61 2.84
N LEU A 644 8.55 -32.78 4.10
CA LEU A 644 7.68 -31.81 4.80
C LEU A 644 8.30 -30.41 4.86
N SER A 645 9.59 -30.32 5.17
CA SER A 645 10.33 -29.06 5.21
C SER A 645 10.35 -28.39 3.83
N GLN A 646 10.61 -29.14 2.76
CA GLN A 646 10.56 -28.64 1.38
C GLN A 646 9.16 -28.13 1.00
N MET A 647 8.11 -28.84 1.40
CA MET A 647 6.72 -28.40 1.13
C MET A 647 6.38 -27.09 1.84
N ARG A 648 6.73 -26.98 3.14
CA ARG A 648 6.55 -25.75 3.91
C ARG A 648 7.37 -24.58 3.36
N GLN A 649 8.58 -24.85 2.87
CA GLN A 649 9.41 -23.86 2.18
C GLN A 649 8.74 -23.36 0.90
N ALA A 650 8.16 -24.24 0.09
CA ALA A 650 7.40 -23.85 -1.10
C ALA A 650 6.10 -23.08 -0.73
N MET A 651 5.41 -23.45 0.35
CA MET A 651 4.26 -22.69 0.86
C MET A 651 4.64 -21.27 1.28
N ARG A 652 5.80 -21.07 1.93
CA ARG A 652 6.30 -19.73 2.27
C ARG A 652 6.52 -18.87 1.02
N GLN A 653 7.02 -19.45 -0.06
CA GLN A 653 7.15 -18.74 -1.34
C GLN A 653 5.79 -18.28 -1.87
N ILE A 654 4.77 -19.15 -1.83
CA ILE A 654 3.39 -18.79 -2.19
C ILE A 654 2.87 -17.67 -1.30
N TRP A 655 3.08 -17.75 0.03
CA TRP A 655 2.66 -16.70 0.97
C TRP A 655 3.35 -15.36 0.72
N LEU A 656 4.64 -15.35 0.37
CA LEU A 656 5.35 -14.12 0.02
C LEU A 656 4.81 -13.46 -1.26
N MET A 657 4.22 -14.24 -2.17
CA MET A 657 3.62 -13.72 -3.40
C MET A 657 2.16 -13.32 -3.24
N TYR A 658 1.38 -14.09 -2.47
CA TYR A 658 -0.09 -14.03 -2.47
C TYR A 658 -0.71 -13.89 -1.08
N GLY A 659 0.09 -13.79 -0.02
CA GLY A 659 -0.39 -13.42 1.30
C GLY A 659 -0.89 -11.97 1.35
N PRO A 660 -1.53 -11.55 2.45
CA PRO A 660 -2.17 -10.23 2.56
C PRO A 660 -1.26 -9.03 2.26
N GLN A 661 0.07 -9.16 2.43
CA GLN A 661 1.02 -8.08 2.18
C GLN A 661 1.49 -7.95 0.72
N SER A 662 1.32 -8.99 -0.11
CA SER A 662 1.77 -9.04 -1.51
C SER A 662 0.66 -9.41 -2.50
N PHE A 663 -0.59 -9.43 -2.04
CA PHE A 663 -1.79 -10.00 -2.68
C PHE A 663 -1.99 -9.68 -4.17
N VAL A 664 -1.47 -8.55 -4.65
CA VAL A 664 -1.66 -8.04 -6.02
C VAL A 664 -0.43 -8.22 -6.94
N THR A 665 0.50 -9.11 -6.58
CA THR A 665 1.75 -9.37 -7.32
C THR A 665 1.54 -9.54 -8.83
N ASP A 666 0.59 -10.38 -9.25
CA ASP A 666 0.39 -10.66 -10.68
C ASP A 666 -0.29 -9.49 -11.42
N ILE A 667 -1.10 -8.69 -10.72
CA ILE A 667 -1.67 -7.45 -11.26
C ILE A 667 -0.53 -6.46 -11.54
N GLN A 668 0.40 -6.28 -10.61
CA GLN A 668 1.54 -5.37 -10.77
C GLN A 668 2.46 -5.81 -11.90
N LYS A 669 2.74 -7.12 -12.02
CA LYS A 669 3.49 -7.68 -13.15
C LYS A 669 2.80 -7.39 -14.47
N LEU A 670 1.49 -7.64 -14.57
CA LEU A 670 0.71 -7.31 -15.76
C LEU A 670 0.85 -5.82 -16.11
N MET A 671 0.76 -4.91 -15.13
CA MET A 671 0.90 -3.47 -15.37
C MET A 671 2.26 -3.09 -15.98
N LEU A 672 3.35 -3.77 -15.63
CA LEU A 672 4.67 -3.56 -16.24
C LEU A 672 4.77 -4.10 -17.68
N THR A 673 3.89 -5.02 -18.07
CA THR A 673 3.83 -5.55 -19.45
C THR A 673 3.02 -4.67 -20.39
N VAL A 674 2.11 -3.82 -19.85
CA VAL A 674 1.26 -2.93 -20.66
C VAL A 674 2.12 -1.81 -21.26
N THR A 675 2.65 -2.05 -22.44
CA THR A 675 3.53 -1.10 -23.12
C THR A 675 2.76 0.18 -23.48
N SER A 676 3.19 1.30 -22.91
CA SER A 676 2.90 2.60 -23.51
C SER A 676 3.88 2.79 -24.68
N PRO A 677 3.44 2.91 -25.96
CA PRO A 677 4.30 3.54 -26.94
C PRO A 677 4.62 4.91 -26.39
N VAL A 678 5.92 5.18 -26.29
CA VAL A 678 6.42 6.49 -25.90
C VAL A 678 5.82 7.48 -26.89
N CYS A 679 4.80 8.24 -26.46
CA CYS A 679 4.56 9.52 -27.08
C CYS A 679 5.86 10.30 -26.84
N PRO A 680 6.54 10.82 -27.88
CA PRO A 680 7.67 11.74 -27.71
C PRO A 680 7.27 13.07 -27.03
N GLY A 681 6.10 13.13 -26.37
CA GLY A 681 5.34 14.32 -26.11
C GLY A 681 4.92 14.57 -24.66
N SER A 682 4.96 13.63 -23.71
CA SER A 682 4.47 13.94 -22.34
C SER A 682 5.43 14.85 -21.56
N VAL A 683 6.75 14.63 -21.70
CA VAL A 683 7.75 15.64 -21.29
C VAL A 683 7.71 16.84 -22.24
N GLY A 684 7.48 16.60 -23.53
CA GLY A 684 7.43 17.63 -24.59
C GLY A 684 6.33 18.68 -24.42
N GLU A 685 5.20 18.35 -23.81
CA GLU A 685 4.04 19.25 -23.68
C GLU A 685 4.14 20.12 -22.43
N THR A 686 4.63 19.58 -21.31
CA THR A 686 5.04 20.37 -20.14
C THR A 686 6.25 21.26 -20.48
N ARG A 687 7.22 20.73 -21.25
CA ARG A 687 8.39 21.45 -21.81
C ARG A 687 7.97 22.60 -22.72
N ARG A 688 7.02 22.38 -23.64
CA ARG A 688 6.46 23.45 -24.51
C ARG A 688 5.71 24.49 -23.70
N ARG A 689 4.85 24.09 -22.76
CA ARG A 689 4.04 25.04 -21.97
C ARG A 689 4.87 25.95 -21.07
N LEU A 690 5.95 25.46 -20.45
CA LEU A 690 6.87 26.26 -19.62
C LEU A 690 7.67 27.26 -20.46
N MET A 691 8.16 26.83 -21.63
CA MET A 691 8.94 27.71 -22.53
C MET A 691 8.06 28.65 -23.36
N ASP A 692 6.84 28.25 -23.72
CA ASP A 692 5.82 29.15 -24.28
C ASP A 692 5.36 30.18 -23.24
N ARG A 693 5.46 29.87 -21.94
CA ARG A 693 5.24 30.86 -20.85
C ARG A 693 6.41 31.83 -20.76
N ALA A 694 7.65 31.34 -20.83
CA ALA A 694 8.83 32.20 -20.87
C ALA A 694 8.83 33.11 -22.11
N CYS A 695 8.45 32.59 -23.28
CA CYS A 695 8.28 33.38 -24.50
C CYS A 695 7.09 34.37 -24.40
N ARG A 696 5.98 34.02 -23.75
CA ARG A 696 4.88 34.97 -23.50
C ARG A 696 5.24 36.07 -22.49
N THR A 697 6.20 35.81 -21.61
CA THR A 697 6.73 36.80 -20.66
C THR A 697 7.61 37.86 -21.37
N LEU A 698 7.95 37.68 -22.66
CA LEU A 698 8.61 38.71 -23.48
C LEU A 698 7.81 40.03 -23.56
N LEU A 699 6.52 40.02 -23.22
CA LEU A 699 5.66 41.21 -23.23
C LEU A 699 5.61 41.95 -21.88
N ASN A 700 6.17 41.39 -20.79
CA ASN A 700 6.23 42.03 -19.47
C ASN A 700 7.69 42.11 -18.99
N ASN A 701 8.23 43.33 -18.90
CA ASN A 701 9.64 43.70 -18.63
C ASN A 701 10.24 43.26 -17.26
N ASN A 702 9.96 42.07 -16.72
CA ASN A 702 10.55 41.60 -15.46
C ASN A 702 11.65 40.56 -15.68
N GLY A 703 12.91 41.02 -15.75
CA GLY A 703 14.10 40.19 -15.96
C GLY A 703 14.31 39.08 -14.91
N SER A 704 13.92 39.32 -13.66
CA SER A 704 14.03 38.33 -12.57
C SER A 704 13.10 37.13 -12.76
N SER A 705 11.88 37.38 -13.26
CA SER A 705 10.92 36.30 -13.57
C SER A 705 11.41 35.43 -14.72
N LEU A 706 11.95 36.06 -15.77
CA LEU A 706 12.51 35.36 -16.93
C LEU A 706 13.67 34.44 -16.55
N LEU A 707 14.63 34.92 -15.75
CA LEU A 707 15.77 34.11 -15.30
C LEU A 707 15.35 32.96 -14.38
N ARG A 708 14.36 33.14 -13.49
CA ARG A 708 13.83 32.04 -12.67
C ARG A 708 13.19 30.96 -13.53
N GLN A 709 12.36 31.33 -14.50
CA GLN A 709 11.70 30.37 -15.39
C GLN A 709 12.72 29.60 -16.24
N CYS A 710 13.71 30.29 -16.80
CA CYS A 710 14.77 29.62 -17.57
C CYS A 710 15.64 28.72 -16.67
N SER A 711 15.92 29.13 -15.43
CA SER A 711 16.63 28.30 -14.45
C SER A 711 15.84 27.04 -14.08
N THR A 712 14.55 27.17 -13.83
CA THR A 712 13.65 26.03 -13.57
C THR A 712 13.63 25.07 -14.76
N ALA A 713 13.57 25.58 -15.99
CA ALA A 713 13.61 24.73 -17.17
C ALA A 713 14.96 24.03 -17.36
N LEU A 714 16.10 24.71 -17.10
CA LEU A 714 17.43 24.10 -17.14
C LEU A 714 17.63 23.02 -16.06
N LEU A 715 16.95 23.15 -14.91
CA LEU A 715 16.94 22.14 -13.84
C LEU A 715 16.11 20.91 -14.22
N LEU A 716 14.94 21.14 -14.84
CA LEU A 716 14.01 20.07 -15.25
C LEU A 716 14.51 19.32 -16.49
N ASP A 717 15.15 20.02 -17.43
CA ASP A 717 15.61 19.46 -18.70
C ASP A 717 16.81 20.25 -19.27
N PRO A 718 18.03 19.92 -18.82
CA PRO A 718 19.22 20.67 -19.17
C PRO A 718 19.51 20.69 -20.68
N VAL A 719 19.29 19.57 -21.37
CA VAL A 719 19.68 19.38 -22.79
C VAL A 719 18.65 20.00 -23.75
N GLY A 720 17.34 19.87 -23.46
CA GLY A 720 16.33 20.52 -24.31
C GLY A 720 16.24 22.02 -24.08
N ALA A 721 16.34 22.48 -22.83
CA ALA A 721 16.31 23.89 -22.51
C ALA A 721 17.50 24.66 -23.12
N ILE A 722 18.71 24.08 -23.11
CA ILE A 722 19.88 24.71 -23.75
C ILE A 722 19.69 24.80 -25.27
N SER A 723 19.16 23.75 -25.90
CA SER A 723 18.89 23.73 -27.35
C SER A 723 17.83 24.75 -27.76
N GLN A 724 16.80 24.99 -26.93
CA GLN A 724 15.79 26.02 -27.18
C GLN A 724 16.33 27.44 -26.95
N LEU A 725 17.13 27.65 -25.90
CA LEU A 725 17.80 28.93 -25.66
C LEU A 725 18.76 29.30 -26.79
N GLU A 726 19.42 28.32 -27.41
CA GLU A 726 20.36 28.54 -28.52
C GLU A 726 19.66 28.68 -29.88
N SER A 727 18.49 28.05 -30.07
CA SER A 727 17.73 28.12 -31.32
C SER A 727 16.73 29.29 -31.40
N ASN A 728 16.34 29.89 -30.26
CA ASN A 728 15.42 31.03 -30.21
C ASN A 728 16.18 32.35 -29.96
N SER A 729 16.43 33.11 -31.03
CA SER A 729 17.16 34.38 -31.00
C SER A 729 16.51 35.44 -30.11
N SER A 730 15.18 35.49 -30.04
CA SER A 730 14.45 36.48 -29.24
C SER A 730 14.57 36.20 -27.73
N LEU A 731 14.46 34.92 -27.35
CA LEU A 731 14.61 34.49 -25.97
C LEU A 731 16.06 34.66 -25.48
N SER A 732 17.04 34.32 -26.32
CA SER A 732 18.46 34.48 -25.99
C SER A 732 18.84 35.95 -25.77
N LEU A 733 18.30 36.86 -26.59
CA LEU A 733 18.50 38.31 -26.45
C LEU A 733 17.85 38.84 -25.16
N ALA A 734 16.64 38.40 -24.84
CA ALA A 734 15.93 38.81 -23.62
C ALA A 734 16.64 38.33 -22.35
N VAL A 735 17.15 37.09 -22.35
CA VAL A 735 17.96 36.54 -21.26
C VAL A 735 19.30 37.25 -21.15
N ALA A 736 19.92 37.67 -22.26
CA ALA A 736 21.15 38.47 -22.24
C ALA A 736 20.91 39.88 -21.66
N ARG A 737 19.76 40.51 -21.96
CA ARG A 737 19.34 41.78 -21.35
C ARG A 737 19.09 41.63 -19.85
N ALA A 738 18.33 40.60 -19.44
CA ALA A 738 18.05 40.34 -18.03
C ALA A 738 19.31 40.06 -17.19
N GLN A 739 20.34 39.45 -17.78
CA GLN A 739 21.64 39.24 -17.10
C GLN A 739 22.49 40.51 -16.96
N ARG A 740 22.16 41.59 -17.70
CA ARG A 740 22.87 42.87 -17.67
C ARG A 740 22.06 43.98 -16.98
N ASP A 741 20.83 43.67 -16.58
CA ASP A 741 19.92 44.59 -15.90
C ASP A 741 20.36 44.76 -14.44
N PRO A 742 20.71 45.99 -13.99
CA PRO A 742 21.13 46.25 -12.62
C PRO A 742 20.05 45.96 -11.57
N SER A 743 18.78 45.89 -11.96
CA SER A 743 17.64 45.61 -11.06
C SER A 743 17.45 44.11 -10.75
N VAL A 744 18.18 43.23 -11.43
CA VAL A 744 18.08 41.78 -11.26
C VAL A 744 19.12 41.29 -10.24
N ASP A 745 18.65 40.50 -9.28
CA ASP A 745 19.49 39.94 -8.21
C ASP A 745 20.73 39.21 -8.75
N SER A 746 21.92 39.58 -8.25
CA SER A 746 23.20 39.04 -8.71
C SER A 746 23.36 37.55 -8.40
N GLY A 747 22.76 37.07 -7.30
CA GLY A 747 22.70 35.65 -6.93
C GLY A 747 21.90 34.83 -7.95
N LEU A 748 20.77 35.36 -8.43
CA LEU A 748 19.95 34.75 -9.48
C LEU A 748 20.69 34.67 -10.83
N VAL A 749 21.40 35.73 -11.21
CA VAL A 749 22.24 35.75 -12.43
C VAL A 749 23.33 34.67 -12.34
N GLN A 750 24.00 34.56 -11.19
CA GLN A 750 25.06 33.57 -10.97
C GLN A 750 24.50 32.14 -10.95
N HIS A 751 23.34 31.94 -10.33
CA HIS A 751 22.63 30.66 -10.33
C HIS A 751 22.28 30.21 -11.75
N TYR A 752 21.69 31.10 -12.55
CA TYR A 752 21.36 30.84 -13.95
C TYR A 752 22.61 30.45 -14.77
N ARG A 753 23.72 31.21 -14.66
CA ARG A 753 24.98 30.91 -15.37
C ARG A 753 25.56 29.56 -14.98
N THR A 754 25.47 29.20 -13.69
CA THR A 754 25.91 27.89 -13.19
C THR A 754 25.11 26.75 -13.82
N LEU A 755 23.79 26.91 -13.93
CA LEU A 755 22.92 25.93 -14.58
C LEU A 755 23.19 25.80 -16.08
N VAL A 756 23.39 26.91 -16.78
CA VAL A 756 23.78 26.93 -18.20
C VAL A 756 25.10 26.18 -18.42
N SER A 757 26.11 26.41 -17.57
CA SER A 757 27.40 25.71 -17.64
C SER A 757 27.25 24.20 -17.43
N ARG A 758 26.46 23.78 -16.41
CA ARG A 758 26.16 22.37 -16.15
C ARG A 758 25.37 21.72 -17.29
N ALA A 759 24.39 22.43 -17.83
CA ALA A 759 23.58 21.99 -18.95
C ALA A 759 24.41 21.82 -20.23
N ARG A 760 25.31 22.77 -20.53
CA ARG A 760 26.27 22.67 -21.64
C ARG A 760 27.24 21.51 -21.47
N LYS A 761 27.79 21.30 -20.27
CA LYS A 761 28.63 20.11 -19.99
C LYS A 761 27.87 18.80 -20.22
N ARG A 762 26.59 18.73 -19.84
CA ARG A 762 25.72 17.57 -20.13
C ARG A 762 25.38 17.44 -21.62
N ALA A 763 25.16 18.54 -22.33
CA ALA A 763 24.83 18.54 -23.76
C ALA A 763 26.05 18.23 -24.65
N PHE A 764 27.25 18.68 -24.25
CA PHE A 764 28.50 18.41 -24.97
C PHE A 764 29.17 17.09 -24.56
N GLY A 765 28.92 16.57 -23.35
CA GLY A 765 29.34 15.23 -22.94
C GLY A 765 28.60 14.08 -23.64
N GLY A 766 27.56 14.38 -24.44
CA GLY A 766 26.79 13.42 -25.22
C GLY A 766 26.87 13.60 -26.74
N ARG A 767 27.70 14.53 -27.25
CA ARG A 767 27.86 14.77 -28.69
C ARG A 767 29.08 14.04 -29.25
N SER A 768 28.94 12.72 -29.39
CA SER A 768 29.51 11.97 -30.51
C SER A 768 28.34 11.68 -31.47
N GLY A 769 27.82 12.73 -32.11
CA GLY A 769 26.79 12.61 -33.12
C GLY A 769 27.41 12.17 -34.44
N TYR A 770 27.42 10.87 -34.71
CA TYR A 770 27.50 10.39 -36.10
C TYR A 770 26.15 10.65 -36.77
N PRO A 771 26.14 11.05 -38.06
CA PRO A 771 24.90 11.23 -38.80
C PRO A 771 24.15 9.89 -38.87
N ALA A 772 22.88 9.88 -38.47
CA ALA A 772 22.01 8.73 -38.63
C ALA A 772 21.85 8.44 -40.13
N VAL A 773 22.63 7.50 -40.64
CA VAL A 773 22.40 6.88 -41.94
C VAL A 773 21.06 6.14 -41.81
N LEU A 774 20.01 6.69 -42.42
CA LEU A 774 18.72 6.03 -42.58
C LEU A 774 18.91 4.77 -43.45
N ARG A 775 19.32 3.65 -42.83
CA ARG A 775 19.20 2.32 -43.43
C ARG A 775 17.71 2.09 -43.73
N LYS A 776 17.38 1.69 -44.98
CA LYS A 776 16.00 1.36 -45.40
C LYS A 776 15.39 0.15 -44.66
N SER A 777 16.19 -0.63 -43.93
CA SER A 777 15.75 -1.83 -43.20
C SER A 777 16.52 -2.00 -41.88
N PRO A 778 15.85 -2.48 -40.81
CA PRO A 778 16.48 -2.65 -39.50
C PRO A 778 17.56 -3.75 -39.55
N PRO A 779 18.69 -3.61 -38.83
CA PRO A 779 19.72 -4.64 -38.77
C PRO A 779 19.19 -5.97 -38.25
N LYS A 780 19.67 -7.06 -38.87
CA LYS A 780 19.36 -8.44 -38.49
C LYS A 780 20.39 -8.95 -37.48
N ILE A 781 19.93 -9.50 -36.37
CA ILE A 781 20.78 -9.99 -35.27
C ILE A 781 20.52 -11.47 -35.03
N CYS A 782 21.59 -12.25 -34.99
CA CYS A 782 21.57 -13.63 -34.50
C CYS A 782 22.18 -13.66 -33.10
N LEU A 783 21.41 -14.15 -32.11
CA LEU A 783 21.97 -14.49 -30.79
C LEU A 783 22.59 -15.89 -30.90
N PHE A 784 23.87 -16.04 -30.56
CA PHE A 784 24.66 -17.22 -30.91
C PHE A 784 25.34 -17.87 -29.70
N GLY A 785 25.33 -19.20 -29.70
CA GLY A 785 25.97 -20.04 -28.68
C GLY A 785 25.16 -20.23 -27.40
N ARG A 786 25.71 -21.05 -26.50
CA ARG A 786 25.04 -21.48 -25.26
C ARG A 786 24.87 -20.35 -24.23
N HIS A 787 25.63 -19.26 -24.33
CA HIS A 787 25.54 -18.09 -23.46
C HIS A 787 24.82 -16.91 -24.13
N SER A 788 24.16 -17.15 -25.26
CA SER A 788 23.30 -16.16 -25.94
C SER A 788 22.19 -15.59 -25.04
N ASN A 789 21.74 -16.38 -24.05
CA ASN A 789 20.76 -15.99 -23.05
C ASN A 789 21.30 -15.08 -21.94
N ARG A 790 22.60 -14.76 -21.94
CA ARG A 790 23.27 -13.88 -20.97
C ARG A 790 23.65 -12.54 -21.60
N THR A 791 22.67 -11.85 -22.17
CA THR A 791 22.88 -10.55 -22.80
C THR A 791 21.67 -9.64 -22.53
N PRO A 792 21.82 -8.30 -22.52
CA PRO A 792 20.68 -7.39 -22.44
C PRO A 792 19.56 -7.66 -23.46
N LEU A 793 19.89 -8.29 -24.59
CA LEU A 793 18.96 -8.63 -25.67
C LEU A 793 18.11 -9.89 -25.39
N SER A 794 18.53 -10.75 -24.46
CA SER A 794 17.78 -11.96 -24.09
C SER A 794 16.70 -11.71 -23.05
N TYR A 795 16.84 -10.68 -22.21
CA TYR A 795 15.86 -10.38 -21.17
C TYR A 795 14.62 -9.72 -21.76
N GLU A 796 13.51 -10.44 -21.66
CA GLU A 796 12.22 -10.03 -22.21
C GLU A 796 11.78 -8.62 -21.75
N PRO A 797 11.90 -8.22 -20.47
CA PRO A 797 11.45 -6.89 -20.04
C PRO A 797 12.22 -5.74 -20.67
N ILE A 798 13.52 -5.93 -20.95
CA ILE A 798 14.35 -4.95 -21.66
C ILE A 798 14.03 -4.99 -23.16
N ARG A 799 13.84 -6.20 -23.72
CA ARG A 799 13.51 -6.45 -25.13
C ARG A 799 12.18 -5.82 -25.56
N ARG A 800 11.17 -5.71 -24.68
CA ARG A 800 9.90 -5.01 -24.96
C ARG A 800 10.10 -3.57 -25.49
N HIS A 801 11.22 -2.92 -25.13
CA HIS A 801 11.52 -1.55 -25.56
C HIS A 801 12.29 -1.46 -26.88
N LEU A 802 12.57 -2.60 -27.54
CA LEU A 802 13.26 -2.63 -28.83
C LEU A 802 12.47 -1.91 -29.92
N GLY A 803 11.16 -2.18 -30.00
CA GLY A 803 10.32 -1.81 -31.14
C GLY A 803 10.78 -2.50 -32.45
N GLY A 804 10.52 -1.86 -33.59
CA GLY A 804 10.95 -2.36 -34.92
C GLY A 804 12.38 -1.98 -35.32
N ARG A 805 13.25 -1.65 -34.35
CA ARG A 805 14.58 -1.07 -34.61
C ARG A 805 15.66 -2.11 -34.93
N LEU A 806 15.50 -3.35 -34.45
CA LEU A 806 16.35 -4.49 -34.77
C LEU A 806 15.44 -5.68 -35.12
N LYS A 807 15.92 -6.59 -35.97
CA LYS A 807 15.21 -7.82 -36.32
C LYS A 807 16.02 -9.02 -35.86
N PHE A 808 15.43 -9.92 -35.08
CA PHE A 808 16.10 -11.17 -34.72
C PHE A 808 15.95 -12.20 -35.85
N VAL A 809 17.02 -12.96 -36.09
CA VAL A 809 17.07 -14.10 -37.01
C VAL A 809 17.69 -15.28 -36.28
N ASP A 810 17.23 -16.49 -36.61
CA ASP A 810 17.66 -17.72 -35.92
C ASP A 810 18.95 -18.30 -36.52
N SER A 811 19.39 -17.79 -37.67
CA SER A 811 20.53 -18.30 -38.43
C SER A 811 21.63 -17.24 -38.60
N PRO A 812 22.90 -17.57 -38.30
CA PRO A 812 24.05 -16.68 -38.52
C PRO A 812 24.16 -16.17 -39.96
N GLU A 813 23.77 -16.99 -40.93
CA GLU A 813 23.82 -16.71 -42.37
C GLU A 813 22.96 -15.53 -42.78
N ALA A 814 21.86 -15.29 -42.06
CA ALA A 814 20.90 -14.23 -42.35
C ALA A 814 21.16 -12.94 -41.56
N ALA A 815 22.16 -12.92 -40.68
CA ALA A 815 22.45 -11.82 -39.77
C ALA A 815 23.35 -10.75 -40.40
N ASP A 816 23.18 -9.50 -39.95
CA ASP A 816 24.17 -8.43 -40.13
C ASP A 816 25.18 -8.42 -38.95
N LEU A 817 24.74 -8.87 -37.77
CA LEU A 817 25.53 -8.95 -36.54
C LEU A 817 25.21 -10.25 -35.80
N ILE A 818 26.25 -10.98 -35.40
CA ILE A 818 26.16 -12.14 -34.53
C ILE A 818 26.60 -11.71 -33.13
N VAL A 819 25.76 -11.96 -32.14
CA VAL A 819 25.97 -11.54 -30.75
C VAL A 819 26.01 -12.75 -29.83
N SER A 820 27.00 -12.81 -28.94
CA SER A 820 27.05 -13.77 -27.84
C SER A 820 27.30 -13.06 -26.51
N GLY A 821 26.98 -13.72 -25.40
CA GLY A 821 27.35 -13.28 -24.06
C GLY A 821 28.84 -13.46 -23.79
N PHE A 822 29.46 -14.55 -24.25
CA PHE A 822 30.86 -14.91 -23.97
C PHE A 822 31.63 -15.21 -25.26
N ARG A 823 32.91 -14.83 -25.31
CA ARG A 823 33.77 -15.12 -26.48
C ARG A 823 33.96 -16.62 -26.77
N ILE A 824 33.81 -17.47 -25.75
CA ILE A 824 33.97 -18.93 -25.89
C ILE A 824 32.95 -19.54 -26.83
N ASP A 825 31.77 -18.93 -26.97
CA ASP A 825 30.73 -19.43 -27.86
C ASP A 825 31.15 -19.37 -29.33
N PHE A 826 31.95 -18.37 -29.72
CA PHE A 826 32.52 -18.31 -31.07
C PHE A 826 33.53 -19.43 -31.32
N ARG A 827 34.25 -19.87 -30.28
CA ARG A 827 35.14 -21.02 -30.35
C ARG A 827 34.37 -22.32 -30.46
N ASP A 828 33.41 -22.52 -29.58
CA ASP A 828 32.64 -23.75 -29.49
C ASP A 828 31.76 -23.93 -30.75
N GLY A 829 31.37 -22.85 -31.42
CA GLY A 829 30.59 -22.85 -32.67
C GLY A 829 31.38 -22.56 -33.94
N ILE A 830 32.72 -22.69 -33.93
CA ILE A 830 33.59 -22.24 -35.01
C ILE A 830 33.26 -22.85 -36.38
N ASP A 831 32.95 -24.14 -36.42
CA ASP A 831 32.65 -24.87 -37.66
C ASP A 831 31.43 -24.31 -38.39
N SER A 832 30.47 -23.76 -37.63
CA SER A 832 29.28 -23.10 -38.19
C SER A 832 29.53 -21.64 -38.59
N LEU A 833 30.53 -20.97 -37.99
CA LEU A 833 30.82 -19.56 -38.22
C LEU A 833 31.77 -19.34 -39.40
N LEU A 834 32.77 -20.20 -39.60
CA LEU A 834 33.77 -20.04 -40.67
C LEU A 834 33.14 -19.87 -42.06
N PRO A 835 32.19 -20.73 -42.50
CA PRO A 835 31.56 -20.56 -43.82
C PRO A 835 30.76 -19.26 -43.98
N VAL A 836 30.33 -18.66 -42.86
CA VAL A 836 29.57 -17.40 -42.82
C VAL A 836 30.51 -16.20 -42.87
N LEU A 837 31.67 -16.29 -42.21
CA LEU A 837 32.69 -15.26 -42.14
C LEU A 837 33.52 -15.15 -43.44
N ASP A 838 33.61 -16.21 -44.22
CA ASP A 838 34.32 -16.24 -45.52
C ASP A 838 33.53 -15.61 -46.69
N ARG A 839 32.28 -15.17 -46.43
CA ARG A 839 31.44 -14.55 -47.46
C ARG A 839 31.98 -13.18 -47.88
N SER A 840 31.61 -12.73 -49.08
CA SER A 840 31.99 -11.41 -49.60
C SER A 840 31.52 -10.23 -48.72
N LYS A 841 30.47 -10.45 -47.91
CA LYS A 841 29.94 -9.50 -46.92
C LYS A 841 29.59 -10.28 -45.64
N PRO A 842 30.56 -10.53 -44.76
CA PRO A 842 30.32 -11.33 -43.56
C PRO A 842 29.60 -10.50 -42.49
N PRO A 843 28.79 -11.13 -41.62
CA PRO A 843 28.27 -10.47 -40.43
C PRO A 843 29.40 -10.08 -39.50
N LYS A 844 29.19 -9.00 -38.75
CA LYS A 844 30.12 -8.64 -37.67
C LYS A 844 29.87 -9.50 -36.44
N LEU A 845 30.90 -9.64 -35.60
CA LEU A 845 30.81 -10.37 -34.33
C LEU A 845 30.89 -9.41 -33.15
N ALA A 846 30.01 -9.58 -32.16
CA ALA A 846 30.08 -8.84 -30.91
C ALA A 846 29.83 -9.73 -29.69
N VAL A 847 30.56 -9.45 -28.61
CA VAL A 847 30.33 -10.00 -27.28
C VAL A 847 29.74 -8.88 -26.42
N ILE A 848 28.53 -9.08 -25.90
CA ILE A 848 27.90 -8.15 -24.95
C ILE A 848 27.88 -8.83 -23.59
N SER A 849 28.63 -8.29 -22.64
CA SER A 849 28.74 -8.90 -21.32
C SER A 849 27.44 -8.81 -20.52
N GLU A 850 27.23 -9.72 -19.57
CA GLU A 850 26.14 -9.65 -18.59
C GLU A 850 26.60 -8.98 -17.29
N GLU A 851 27.85 -9.21 -16.90
CA GLU A 851 28.37 -8.91 -15.56
C GLU A 851 29.89 -8.63 -15.61
N PRO A 852 30.41 -7.66 -14.84
CA PRO A 852 31.81 -7.26 -14.89
C PRO A 852 32.79 -8.37 -14.46
N LEU A 853 32.35 -9.38 -13.70
CA LEU A 853 33.19 -10.54 -13.38
C LEU A 853 33.69 -11.21 -14.66
N TRP A 854 32.84 -11.32 -15.67
CA TRP A 854 33.19 -11.95 -16.94
C TRP A 854 34.15 -11.08 -17.76
N ASP A 855 34.08 -9.77 -17.61
CA ASP A 855 34.97 -8.80 -18.29
C ASP A 855 36.43 -9.00 -17.88
N ILE A 856 36.68 -9.24 -16.58
CA ILE A 856 38.02 -9.38 -15.97
C ILE A 856 38.56 -10.82 -15.91
N THR A 857 37.75 -11.81 -16.29
CA THR A 857 38.14 -13.23 -16.22
C THR A 857 38.32 -13.84 -17.61
N TRP A 858 37.23 -14.04 -18.35
CA TRP A 858 37.26 -14.90 -19.53
C TRP A 858 36.42 -14.45 -20.73
N SER A 859 35.70 -13.32 -20.68
CA SER A 859 34.83 -12.88 -21.80
C SER A 859 35.43 -11.78 -22.66
N GLY A 860 36.20 -10.85 -22.09
CA GLY A 860 36.74 -9.69 -22.83
C GLY A 860 38.24 -9.48 -22.64
N PRO A 861 38.81 -8.48 -23.35
CA PRO A 861 40.14 -7.94 -23.05
C PRO A 861 40.17 -7.13 -21.74
N PHE A 862 39.06 -7.11 -20.98
CA PHE A 862 38.72 -6.19 -19.88
C PHE A 862 38.66 -4.71 -20.30
N THR A 863 39.68 -4.24 -21.03
CA THR A 863 39.83 -2.88 -21.54
C THR A 863 39.89 -2.88 -23.06
N GLY A 864 39.29 -1.87 -23.70
CA GLY A 864 39.26 -1.77 -25.17
C GLY A 864 38.14 -2.57 -25.83
N ARG A 865 37.70 -2.07 -26.98
CA ARG A 865 36.48 -2.56 -27.68
C ARG A 865 36.77 -3.59 -28.76
N ASN A 866 37.99 -3.68 -29.28
CA ASN A 866 38.35 -4.58 -30.36
C ASN A 866 39.20 -5.72 -29.79
N ALA A 867 38.81 -6.96 -30.07
CA ALA A 867 39.53 -8.15 -29.66
C ALA A 867 39.57 -9.16 -30.81
N SER A 868 40.52 -10.09 -30.74
CA SER A 868 40.57 -11.23 -31.65
C SER A 868 40.76 -12.54 -30.89
N LEU A 869 40.35 -13.64 -31.53
CA LEU A 869 40.47 -14.99 -31.03
C LEU A 869 41.07 -15.86 -32.13
N THR A 870 42.16 -16.55 -31.81
CA THR A 870 42.83 -17.48 -32.75
C THR A 870 42.40 -18.91 -32.46
N ILE A 871 41.79 -19.57 -33.44
CA ILE A 871 41.33 -20.95 -33.34
C ILE A 871 41.82 -21.72 -34.57
N GLY A 872 42.58 -22.80 -34.37
CA GLY A 872 43.06 -23.64 -35.48
C GLY A 872 43.87 -22.89 -36.55
N GLY A 873 44.54 -21.79 -36.18
CA GLY A 873 45.30 -20.93 -37.11
C GLY A 873 44.50 -19.81 -37.78
N THR A 874 43.18 -19.74 -37.57
CA THR A 874 42.32 -18.67 -38.10
C THR A 874 42.09 -17.60 -37.04
N GLU A 875 42.35 -16.33 -37.38
CA GLU A 875 42.09 -15.18 -36.51
C GLU A 875 40.68 -14.62 -36.76
N ILE A 876 39.86 -14.56 -35.71
CA ILE A 876 38.51 -14.02 -35.76
C ILE A 876 38.46 -12.74 -34.94
N LYS A 877 37.99 -11.65 -35.54
CA LYS A 877 37.86 -10.34 -34.89
C LYS A 877 36.43 -10.14 -34.39
N TYR A 878 36.31 -9.59 -33.18
CA TYR A 878 35.02 -9.28 -32.57
C TYR A 878 35.08 -7.98 -31.75
N THR A 879 33.92 -7.36 -31.55
CA THR A 879 33.77 -6.19 -30.67
C THR A 879 33.32 -6.62 -29.28
N PHE A 880 33.97 -6.13 -28.22
CA PHE A 880 33.59 -6.37 -26.82
C PHE A 880 32.88 -5.15 -26.20
N LEU A 881 31.65 -5.37 -25.74
CA LEU A 881 30.80 -4.39 -25.08
C LEU A 881 30.56 -4.83 -23.62
N GLY A 882 31.41 -4.37 -22.72
CA GLY A 882 31.38 -4.64 -21.28
C GLY A 882 31.11 -3.39 -20.43
N HIS A 883 31.32 -3.50 -19.13
CA HIS A 883 30.98 -2.50 -18.12
C HIS A 883 31.87 -1.25 -18.17
N GLU A 884 33.11 -1.38 -18.66
CA GLU A 884 34.01 -0.23 -18.91
C GLU A 884 34.03 0.24 -20.35
N THR A 885 33.59 -0.59 -21.30
CA THR A 885 33.76 -0.32 -22.75
C THR A 885 32.48 0.17 -23.43
N SER A 886 31.36 0.21 -22.70
CA SER A 886 30.05 0.64 -23.20
C SER A 886 29.23 1.40 -22.15
N ASP A 887 28.22 2.14 -22.62
CA ASP A 887 27.26 2.85 -21.76
C ASP A 887 26.04 1.99 -21.38
N ILE A 888 26.01 0.71 -21.76
CA ILE A 888 24.86 -0.18 -21.58
C ILE A 888 24.52 -0.34 -20.09
N PHE A 889 25.53 -0.54 -19.25
CA PHE A 889 25.39 -0.92 -17.83
C PHE A 889 25.42 0.27 -16.87
N LYS A 890 25.68 1.48 -17.36
CA LYS A 890 25.41 2.72 -16.59
C LYS A 890 23.96 2.71 -16.15
N PHE A 891 23.61 3.37 -15.05
CA PHE A 891 22.21 3.54 -14.65
C PHE A 891 21.94 4.96 -14.14
N ASP A 892 20.75 5.50 -14.34
CA ASP A 892 20.36 6.81 -13.79
C ASP A 892 19.65 6.66 -12.45
N ARG A 893 18.72 5.69 -12.33
CA ARG A 893 17.91 5.49 -11.13
C ARG A 893 17.91 4.06 -10.60
N ILE A 894 17.81 3.07 -11.49
CA ILE A 894 17.68 1.65 -11.11
C ILE A 894 18.82 0.86 -11.75
N PRO A 895 19.61 0.09 -10.96
CA PRO A 895 20.69 -0.73 -11.50
C PRO A 895 20.21 -1.72 -12.57
N TYR A 896 21.06 -1.96 -13.57
CA TYR A 896 20.77 -2.81 -14.73
C TYR A 896 20.19 -4.18 -14.37
N PHE A 897 20.81 -4.88 -13.41
CA PHE A 897 20.43 -6.25 -13.08
C PHE A 897 18.97 -6.37 -12.63
N LEU A 898 18.46 -5.40 -11.88
CA LEU A 898 17.09 -5.39 -11.37
C LEU A 898 16.03 -5.21 -12.46
N LEU A 899 16.44 -4.84 -13.66
CA LEU A 899 15.55 -4.57 -14.79
C LEU A 899 15.47 -5.76 -15.76
N THR A 900 16.25 -6.81 -15.51
CA THR A 900 16.29 -8.04 -16.31
C THR A 900 15.05 -8.93 -16.11
N SER A 901 14.34 -8.79 -14.99
CA SER A 901 13.05 -9.44 -14.71
C SER A 901 12.03 -8.40 -14.21
N ASP A 902 10.73 -8.67 -14.40
CA ASP A 902 9.64 -7.95 -13.73
C ASP A 902 9.49 -8.35 -12.26
N ASP A 903 10.06 -9.49 -11.86
CA ASP A 903 9.97 -9.99 -10.48
C ASP A 903 10.65 -9.07 -9.47
N PHE A 904 11.86 -8.58 -9.78
CA PHE A 904 12.63 -7.75 -8.85
C PHE A 904 11.88 -6.50 -8.40
N PRO A 905 11.44 -5.58 -9.28
CA PRO A 905 10.75 -4.39 -8.84
C PRO A 905 9.45 -4.70 -8.09
N VAL A 906 8.66 -5.69 -8.55
CA VAL A 906 7.39 -6.05 -7.91
C VAL A 906 7.62 -6.64 -6.51
N ARG A 907 8.56 -7.59 -6.38
CA ARG A 907 8.91 -8.20 -5.09
C ARG A 907 9.40 -7.16 -4.10
N TYR A 908 10.34 -6.31 -4.51
CA TYR A 908 10.89 -5.29 -3.62
C TYR A 908 9.87 -4.24 -3.23
N ALA A 909 8.99 -3.83 -4.15
CA ALA A 909 7.89 -2.93 -3.84
C ALA A 909 6.97 -3.51 -2.74
N ASN A 910 6.59 -4.79 -2.82
CA ASN A 910 5.68 -5.42 -1.87
C ASN A 910 6.38 -5.79 -0.55
N LEU A 911 7.50 -6.53 -0.62
CA LEU A 911 8.20 -7.08 0.54
C LEU A 911 8.83 -5.99 1.42
N MET A 912 9.27 -4.88 0.83
CA MET A 912 9.79 -3.76 1.61
C MET A 912 8.68 -2.86 2.17
N ALA A 913 7.50 -2.81 1.53
CA ALA A 913 6.41 -1.93 1.94
C ALA A 913 5.85 -2.28 3.33
N ARG A 914 5.86 -3.55 3.73
CA ARG A 914 5.38 -3.98 5.06
C ARG A 914 6.21 -3.42 6.22
N PHE A 915 7.49 -3.10 6.00
CA PHE A 915 8.33 -2.49 7.05
C PHE A 915 8.03 -0.99 7.25
N LYS A 916 7.23 -0.37 6.37
CA LYS A 916 6.84 1.05 6.47
C LYS A 916 6.04 1.32 7.74
N SER A 917 5.20 0.37 8.17
CA SER A 917 4.35 0.49 9.36
C SER A 917 5.03 0.06 10.65
N MET A 918 6.20 -0.59 10.59
CA MET A 918 6.90 -1.04 11.81
C MET A 918 7.58 0.12 12.53
N THR A 919 7.55 0.08 13.86
CA THR A 919 8.33 0.99 14.70
C THR A 919 9.82 0.61 14.70
N ALA A 920 10.67 1.53 15.15
CA ALA A 920 12.10 1.22 15.31
C ALA A 920 12.30 0.07 16.33
N ASP A 921 11.50 0.03 17.39
CA ASP A 921 11.55 -1.00 18.43
C ASP A 921 11.11 -2.37 17.92
N GLU A 922 10.09 -2.42 17.07
CA GLU A 922 9.67 -3.67 16.41
C GLU A 922 10.76 -4.22 15.49
N LEU A 923 11.42 -3.35 14.71
CA LEU A 923 12.52 -3.74 13.82
C LEU A 923 13.74 -4.23 14.62
N MET A 924 14.08 -3.55 15.73
CA MET A 924 15.13 -4.00 16.64
C MET A 924 14.79 -5.33 17.30
N SER A 925 13.54 -5.52 17.71
CA SER A 925 13.06 -6.77 18.31
C SER A 925 13.16 -7.93 17.32
N MET A 926 12.78 -7.70 16.06
CA MET A 926 12.96 -8.67 14.96
C MET A 926 14.44 -9.04 14.77
N TRP A 927 15.36 -8.07 14.72
CA TRP A 927 16.79 -8.37 14.60
C TRP A 927 17.39 -9.09 15.81
N LYS A 928 16.86 -8.82 17.01
CA LYS A 928 17.28 -9.48 18.24
C LYS A 928 16.78 -10.93 18.30
N ALA A 929 15.55 -11.17 17.85
CA ALA A 929 14.90 -12.48 17.83
C ALA A 929 15.30 -13.35 16.64
N ALA A 930 15.89 -12.77 15.59
CA ALA A 930 16.29 -13.48 14.37
C ALA A 930 17.19 -14.71 14.68
N PRO A 931 16.75 -15.94 14.35
CA PRO A 931 17.52 -17.16 14.62
C PRO A 931 18.80 -17.25 13.79
N ILE A 932 18.83 -16.61 12.61
CA ILE A 932 20.01 -16.55 11.75
C ILE A 932 20.75 -15.23 12.01
N ALA A 933 21.88 -15.30 12.72
CA ALA A 933 22.69 -14.15 13.04
C ALA A 933 23.32 -13.53 11.78
N ALA A 934 23.83 -14.37 10.87
CA ALA A 934 24.40 -13.96 9.60
C ALA A 934 24.15 -15.03 8.52
N ALA A 935 23.72 -14.61 7.33
CA ALA A 935 23.50 -15.50 6.20
C ALA A 935 24.43 -15.18 5.02
N PHE A 936 25.03 -16.23 4.44
CA PHE A 936 25.89 -16.19 3.26
C PHE A 936 25.29 -17.05 2.16
N PHE A 937 24.69 -16.39 1.17
CA PHE A 937 23.84 -17.03 0.17
C PHE A 937 24.45 -16.95 -1.24
N HIS A 938 25.60 -17.60 -1.42
CA HIS A 938 26.35 -17.61 -2.67
C HIS A 938 27.16 -18.90 -2.85
N GLU A 939 27.51 -19.22 -4.10
CA GLU A 939 28.43 -20.31 -4.43
C GLU A 939 29.81 -20.08 -3.79
N LYS A 940 30.43 -21.17 -3.34
CA LYS A 940 31.82 -21.20 -2.91
C LYS A 940 32.73 -21.12 -4.14
N ARG A 941 33.52 -20.06 -4.26
CA ARG A 941 34.41 -19.84 -5.41
C ARG A 941 35.84 -19.58 -4.96
N ASN A 942 36.72 -20.53 -5.28
CA ASN A 942 38.14 -20.49 -4.99
C ASN A 942 38.93 -20.57 -6.30
N GLY A 943 39.96 -19.74 -6.48
CA GLY A 943 40.83 -19.74 -7.67
C GLY A 943 41.37 -18.35 -8.03
N GLU A 944 42.52 -18.30 -8.70
CA GLU A 944 43.25 -17.04 -8.99
C GLU A 944 42.38 -16.00 -9.73
N GLY A 945 41.60 -16.42 -10.73
CA GLY A 945 40.72 -15.52 -11.49
C GLY A 945 39.61 -14.86 -10.66
N TYR A 946 39.24 -15.43 -9.50
CA TYR A 946 38.22 -14.88 -8.58
C TYR A 946 38.80 -13.92 -7.54
N SER A 947 40.12 -13.71 -7.58
CA SER A 947 40.88 -12.78 -6.75
C SER A 947 41.54 -11.65 -7.56
N ASN A 948 41.29 -11.59 -8.88
CA ASN A 948 41.81 -10.55 -9.76
C ASN A 948 41.47 -9.15 -9.23
N SER A 949 42.45 -8.26 -9.21
CA SER A 949 42.34 -6.93 -8.61
C SER A 949 43.09 -5.91 -9.46
N PHE A 950 42.44 -4.81 -9.81
CA PHE A 950 42.97 -3.72 -10.64
C PHE A 950 42.79 -2.38 -9.89
N PRO A 951 43.64 -2.07 -8.89
CA PRO A 951 43.46 -0.90 -8.01
C PRO A 951 43.45 0.44 -8.75
N GLU A 952 44.26 0.58 -9.79
CA GLU A 952 44.33 1.76 -10.69
C GLU A 952 42.96 2.15 -11.28
N ARG A 953 42.05 1.18 -11.39
CA ARG A 953 40.70 1.35 -11.96
C ARG A 953 39.57 1.15 -10.95
N ASP A 954 39.89 0.89 -9.68
CA ASP A 954 38.92 0.60 -8.62
C ASP A 954 38.02 -0.62 -8.94
N VAL A 955 38.60 -1.64 -9.59
CA VAL A 955 37.92 -2.90 -9.95
C VAL A 955 38.53 -4.07 -9.21
N HIS A 956 37.72 -4.78 -8.42
CA HIS A 956 38.18 -5.89 -7.58
C HIS A 956 37.25 -7.08 -7.66
N ALA A 957 37.73 -8.27 -8.01
CA ALA A 957 36.98 -9.50 -7.85
C ALA A 957 36.76 -9.78 -6.36
N LEU A 958 35.50 -10.04 -5.98
CA LEU A 958 35.11 -10.25 -4.59
C LEU A 958 34.64 -11.69 -4.34
N SER A 959 34.62 -12.54 -5.37
CA SER A 959 34.12 -13.91 -5.28
C SER A 959 34.94 -14.77 -4.32
N ALA A 960 36.27 -14.61 -4.29
CA ALA A 960 37.13 -15.26 -3.30
C ALA A 960 36.95 -14.62 -1.90
N TYR A 961 37.04 -13.29 -1.81
CA TYR A 961 36.89 -12.56 -0.54
C TYR A 961 35.60 -12.91 0.21
N ARG A 962 34.44 -12.91 -0.46
CA ARG A 962 33.16 -13.26 0.19
C ARG A 962 33.11 -14.72 0.63
N THR A 963 33.80 -15.62 -0.10
CA THR A 963 33.90 -17.04 0.25
C THR A 963 34.72 -17.18 1.53
N GLU A 964 35.87 -16.51 1.60
CA GLU A 964 36.73 -16.51 2.79
C GLU A 964 36.00 -15.89 4.01
N VAL A 965 35.26 -14.78 3.84
CA VAL A 965 34.45 -14.20 4.92
C VAL A 965 33.38 -15.18 5.41
N ALA A 966 32.70 -15.88 4.49
CA ALA A 966 31.72 -16.89 4.87
C ALA A 966 32.36 -18.09 5.59
N GLU A 967 33.53 -18.56 5.15
CA GLU A 967 34.28 -19.63 5.82
C GLU A 967 34.72 -19.23 7.23
N TYR A 968 35.27 -18.02 7.36
CA TYR A 968 35.82 -17.52 8.62
C TYR A 968 34.75 -17.10 9.64
N ALA A 969 33.52 -16.87 9.20
CA ALA A 969 32.38 -16.56 10.08
C ALA A 969 31.95 -17.80 10.91
N SER A 970 32.50 -17.99 12.10
CA SER A 970 32.18 -19.11 12.99
C SER A 970 31.03 -18.80 13.98
N GLY A 971 30.21 -19.81 14.32
CA GLY A 971 29.13 -19.75 15.32
C GLY A 971 27.90 -20.57 14.91
N GLU A 972 27.06 -20.97 15.87
CA GLU A 972 25.89 -21.85 15.63
C GLU A 972 24.79 -21.18 14.79
N ALA A 973 24.72 -19.85 14.76
CA ALA A 973 23.68 -19.09 14.05
C ALA A 973 24.12 -18.53 12.68
N VAL A 974 25.13 -19.14 12.03
CA VAL A 974 25.61 -18.72 10.69
C VAL A 974 25.10 -19.67 9.61
N LEU A 975 24.30 -19.15 8.69
CA LEU A 975 23.74 -19.93 7.58
C LEU A 975 24.58 -19.77 6.31
N ARG A 976 24.97 -20.87 5.67
CA ARG A 976 25.71 -20.89 4.40
C ARG A 976 24.97 -21.73 3.37
N VAL A 977 24.59 -21.11 2.25
CA VAL A 977 23.80 -21.76 1.22
C VAL A 977 24.35 -21.44 -0.16
N GLY A 978 24.59 -22.49 -0.94
CA GLY A 978 25.14 -22.40 -2.29
C GLY A 978 25.96 -23.64 -2.64
N LYS A 979 26.26 -23.80 -3.92
CA LYS A 979 27.10 -24.90 -4.40
C LYS A 979 28.48 -24.82 -3.72
N GLY A 980 28.95 -25.97 -3.20
CA GLY A 980 30.25 -26.10 -2.52
C GLY A 980 30.24 -25.90 -1.01
N TRP A 981 29.09 -25.66 -0.37
CA TRP A 981 28.95 -25.63 1.10
C TRP A 981 28.42 -26.96 1.67
N HIS A 982 27.12 -27.25 1.46
CA HIS A 982 26.42 -28.42 2.02
C HIS A 982 25.53 -29.15 1.00
N GLY A 983 25.77 -28.97 -0.30
CA GLY A 983 25.03 -29.67 -1.37
C GLY A 983 25.62 -29.42 -2.78
N GLU A 984 25.47 -30.40 -3.67
CA GLU A 984 25.98 -30.35 -5.05
C GLU A 984 24.98 -29.75 -6.07
N LYS A 985 23.69 -29.67 -5.72
CA LYS A 985 22.64 -29.17 -6.63
C LYS A 985 22.77 -27.66 -6.86
N ARG A 986 22.66 -27.23 -8.12
CA ARG A 986 22.62 -25.81 -8.47
C ARG A 986 21.25 -25.27 -8.09
N ARG A 987 21.23 -24.20 -7.30
CA ARG A 987 19.98 -23.55 -6.88
C ARG A 987 19.19 -22.99 -8.05
N GLN A 988 19.87 -22.64 -9.14
CA GLN A 988 19.26 -22.16 -10.39
C GLN A 988 18.36 -23.20 -11.07
N ASP A 989 18.37 -24.46 -10.61
CA ASP A 989 17.49 -25.52 -11.10
C ASP A 989 16.11 -25.51 -10.40
N LEU A 990 15.93 -24.71 -9.35
CA LEU A 990 14.63 -24.49 -8.70
C LEU A 990 13.70 -23.66 -9.60
N PRO A 991 12.36 -23.85 -9.51
CA PRO A 991 11.39 -23.06 -10.29
C PRO A 991 11.56 -21.54 -10.12
N ASP A 992 11.85 -21.11 -8.89
CA ASP A 992 12.19 -19.73 -8.56
C ASP A 992 13.23 -19.64 -7.43
N TRP A 993 14.50 -19.78 -7.81
CA TRP A 993 15.62 -19.80 -6.87
C TRP A 993 15.78 -18.49 -6.06
N HIS A 994 15.31 -17.36 -6.60
CA HIS A 994 15.37 -16.06 -5.93
C HIS A 994 14.29 -15.96 -4.86
N LEU A 995 13.06 -16.34 -5.17
CA LEU A 995 11.96 -16.37 -4.21
C LEU A 995 12.22 -17.37 -3.07
N ASP A 996 12.78 -18.54 -3.39
CA ASP A 996 13.23 -19.53 -2.40
C ASP A 996 14.21 -18.93 -1.38
N LYS A 997 15.23 -18.19 -1.87
CA LYS A 997 16.19 -17.48 -1.00
C LYS A 997 15.46 -16.51 -0.07
N LEU A 998 14.55 -15.70 -0.60
CA LEU A 998 13.82 -14.71 0.19
C LEU A 998 12.95 -15.41 1.25
N ALA A 999 12.20 -16.45 0.87
CA ALA A 999 11.34 -17.23 1.76
C ALA A 999 12.11 -17.90 2.91
N GLN A 1000 13.35 -18.32 2.68
CA GLN A 1000 14.16 -18.93 3.74
C GLN A 1000 14.66 -17.90 4.78
N LEU A 1001 14.89 -16.66 4.35
CA LEU A 1001 15.54 -15.62 5.16
C LEU A 1001 14.55 -14.61 5.77
N ASP A 1002 13.31 -14.58 5.27
CA ASP A 1002 12.28 -13.57 5.55
C ASP A 1002 12.01 -13.36 7.04
N GLY A 1003 12.42 -12.21 7.60
CA GLY A 1003 12.25 -11.91 9.03
C GLY A 1003 13.11 -12.76 9.98
N ARG A 1004 13.93 -13.67 9.44
CA ARG A 1004 14.70 -14.67 10.23
C ARG A 1004 16.18 -14.36 10.30
N THR A 1005 16.66 -13.41 9.51
CA THR A 1005 18.08 -13.09 9.37
C THR A 1005 18.39 -11.69 9.85
N ARG A 1006 19.34 -11.56 10.80
CA ARG A 1006 19.80 -10.25 11.26
C ARG A 1006 20.73 -9.57 10.26
N VAL A 1007 21.74 -10.28 9.76
CA VAL A 1007 22.70 -9.76 8.77
C VAL A 1007 22.69 -10.63 7.52
N LEU A 1008 22.49 -10.03 6.35
CA LEU A 1008 22.62 -10.73 5.08
C LEU A 1008 23.88 -10.27 4.34
N SER A 1009 24.71 -11.23 3.92
CA SER A 1009 25.82 -10.96 3.02
C SER A 1009 25.28 -10.52 1.66
N ALA A 1010 25.56 -9.26 1.35
CA ALA A 1010 25.21 -8.61 0.10
C ALA A 1010 26.45 -8.33 -0.77
N PHE A 1011 27.58 -9.00 -0.50
CA PHE A 1011 28.81 -8.84 -1.28
C PHE A 1011 28.59 -9.18 -2.76
N GLU A 1012 28.95 -8.24 -3.62
CA GLU A 1012 28.91 -8.47 -5.06
C GLU A 1012 29.95 -9.48 -5.52
N ASN A 1013 29.79 -9.99 -6.73
CA ASN A 1013 30.80 -10.85 -7.36
C ASN A 1013 32.09 -10.06 -7.68
N VAL A 1014 31.94 -8.77 -7.98
CA VAL A 1014 33.00 -7.81 -8.32
C VAL A 1014 32.61 -6.45 -7.74
N HIS A 1015 33.58 -5.72 -7.21
CA HIS A 1015 33.49 -4.29 -7.02
C HIS A 1015 33.78 -3.58 -8.34
N GLN A 1016 32.82 -2.83 -8.84
CA GLN A 1016 32.98 -1.85 -9.89
C GLN A 1016 31.97 -0.74 -9.61
N SER A 1017 32.37 0.52 -9.76
CA SER A 1017 31.61 1.67 -9.22
C SER A 1017 30.11 1.74 -9.59
N GLN A 1018 29.70 1.13 -10.71
CA GLN A 1018 28.33 1.15 -11.22
C GLN A 1018 27.63 -0.21 -11.10
N TYR A 1019 28.32 -1.24 -10.62
CA TYR A 1019 27.78 -2.58 -10.51
C TYR A 1019 27.05 -2.75 -9.17
N VAL A 1020 25.72 -2.82 -9.26
CA VAL A 1020 24.84 -3.09 -8.13
C VAL A 1020 23.79 -4.08 -8.60
N THR A 1021 23.56 -5.15 -7.83
CA THR A 1021 22.64 -6.23 -8.18
C THR A 1021 21.54 -6.40 -7.14
N GLU A 1022 20.80 -7.51 -7.21
CA GLU A 1022 19.75 -7.91 -6.28
C GLU A 1022 20.23 -7.97 -4.81
N LYS A 1023 21.51 -8.29 -4.57
CA LYS A 1023 22.00 -8.75 -3.26
C LYS A 1023 21.76 -7.79 -2.10
N VAL A 1024 21.97 -6.49 -2.30
CA VAL A 1024 21.71 -5.49 -1.27
C VAL A 1024 20.22 -5.29 -1.02
N PHE A 1025 19.41 -5.37 -2.08
CA PHE A 1025 17.96 -5.22 -1.99
C PHE A 1025 17.30 -6.45 -1.38
N ASP A 1026 17.86 -7.64 -1.60
CA ASP A 1026 17.43 -8.86 -0.92
C ASP A 1026 17.52 -8.71 0.60
N ALA A 1027 18.57 -8.05 1.11
CA ALA A 1027 18.69 -7.78 2.55
C ALA A 1027 17.53 -6.92 3.04
N PHE A 1028 17.17 -5.87 2.30
CA PHE A 1028 16.00 -5.04 2.64
C PHE A 1028 14.68 -5.80 2.51
N ALA A 1029 14.53 -6.65 1.51
CA ALA A 1029 13.30 -7.41 1.25
C ALA A 1029 12.98 -8.36 2.42
N VAL A 1030 14.00 -9.00 2.99
CA VAL A 1030 13.87 -9.95 4.11
C VAL A 1030 13.99 -9.28 5.48
N GLY A 1031 14.16 -7.96 5.54
CA GLY A 1031 14.28 -7.21 6.80
C GLY A 1031 15.66 -7.28 7.44
N ALA A 1032 16.72 -7.71 6.75
CA ALA A 1032 18.08 -7.85 7.28
C ALA A 1032 18.94 -6.59 7.10
N ILE A 1033 20.02 -6.51 7.89
CA ILE A 1033 21.07 -5.51 7.74
C ILE A 1033 22.06 -5.99 6.65
N PRO A 1034 22.33 -5.22 5.59
CA PRO A 1034 23.24 -5.62 4.51
C PRO A 1034 24.71 -5.51 4.93
N ALA A 1035 25.47 -6.60 4.77
CA ALA A 1035 26.94 -6.57 4.76
C ALA A 1035 27.45 -6.42 3.32
N TYR A 1036 28.30 -5.42 3.08
CA TYR A 1036 28.66 -4.99 1.72
C TYR A 1036 30.13 -4.60 1.62
N TRP A 1037 30.66 -4.54 0.39
CA TRP A 1037 32.02 -4.10 0.11
C TRP A 1037 31.97 -3.02 -0.97
N ALA A 1038 32.15 -1.76 -0.58
CA ALA A 1038 32.04 -0.62 -1.47
C ALA A 1038 33.04 0.49 -1.14
N GLY A 1039 33.90 0.80 -2.10
CA GLY A 1039 34.85 1.90 -2.05
C GLY A 1039 34.17 3.27 -2.14
N PRO A 1040 34.85 4.37 -1.79
CA PRO A 1040 34.22 5.69 -1.67
C PRO A 1040 33.46 6.18 -2.90
N GLY A 1041 33.90 5.82 -4.11
CA GLY A 1041 33.26 6.19 -5.38
C GLY A 1041 32.12 5.27 -5.84
N HIS A 1042 31.79 4.23 -5.08
CA HIS A 1042 30.75 3.27 -5.48
C HIS A 1042 29.35 3.88 -5.44
N ARG A 1043 28.58 3.70 -6.51
CA ARG A 1043 27.26 4.33 -6.67
C ARG A 1043 26.15 3.71 -5.83
N ILE A 1044 26.42 2.62 -5.11
CA ILE A 1044 25.50 2.10 -4.09
C ILE A 1044 25.09 3.18 -3.09
N PHE A 1045 25.99 4.13 -2.77
CA PHE A 1045 25.70 5.20 -1.82
C PHE A 1045 24.70 6.25 -2.34
N GLU A 1046 24.36 6.23 -3.63
CA GLU A 1046 23.24 7.00 -4.18
C GLU A 1046 21.88 6.39 -3.79
N LEU A 1047 21.85 5.08 -3.48
CA LEU A 1047 20.65 4.30 -3.19
C LEU A 1047 20.54 3.94 -1.70
N VAL A 1048 21.66 3.62 -1.06
CA VAL A 1048 21.73 3.11 0.31
C VAL A 1048 22.81 3.88 1.09
N PRO A 1049 22.45 4.63 2.16
CA PRO A 1049 23.41 5.34 3.00
C PRO A 1049 24.51 4.45 3.59
N ARG A 1050 25.69 5.04 3.83
CA ARG A 1050 26.88 4.31 4.34
C ARG A 1050 26.69 3.72 5.73
N ASP A 1051 25.95 4.41 6.58
CA ASP A 1051 25.79 4.14 8.00
C ASP A 1051 24.85 2.97 8.30
N ILE A 1052 24.05 2.54 7.31
CA ILE A 1052 23.21 1.35 7.42
C ILE A 1052 23.79 0.10 6.76
N LEU A 1053 24.92 0.25 6.06
CA LEU A 1053 25.68 -0.85 5.49
C LEU A 1053 26.77 -1.27 6.49
N ILE A 1054 26.90 -2.58 6.71
CA ILE A 1054 28.12 -3.14 7.30
C ILE A 1054 29.17 -3.17 6.19
N ASN A 1055 29.77 -2.02 5.90
CA ASN A 1055 30.76 -1.88 4.83
C ASN A 1055 32.14 -2.38 5.31
N THR A 1056 32.69 -3.38 4.62
CA THR A 1056 33.99 -3.99 4.92
C THR A 1056 35.09 -3.64 3.90
N TYR A 1057 34.87 -2.57 3.12
CA TYR A 1057 35.89 -2.05 2.19
C TYR A 1057 37.25 -1.85 2.88
N SER A 1058 38.32 -2.33 2.23
CA SER A 1058 39.70 -2.31 2.73
C SER A 1058 39.96 -3.07 4.05
N GLN A 1059 39.02 -3.88 4.56
CA GLN A 1059 39.22 -4.70 5.76
C GLN A 1059 39.68 -6.11 5.40
N SER A 1060 40.53 -6.69 6.25
CA SER A 1060 40.87 -8.11 6.16
C SER A 1060 39.65 -8.99 6.46
N VAL A 1061 39.69 -10.26 6.06
CA VAL A 1061 38.63 -11.23 6.31
C VAL A 1061 38.27 -11.31 7.80
N ALA A 1062 39.27 -11.39 8.68
CA ALA A 1062 39.07 -11.44 10.13
C ALA A 1062 38.40 -10.16 10.69
N GLN A 1063 38.78 -8.99 10.17
CA GLN A 1063 38.15 -7.71 10.56
C GLN A 1063 36.70 -7.63 10.08
N ALA A 1064 36.44 -8.06 8.85
CA ALA A 1064 35.10 -8.11 8.26
C ALA A 1064 34.16 -9.01 9.08
N VAL A 1065 34.61 -10.22 9.42
CA VAL A 1065 33.86 -11.15 10.27
C VAL A 1065 33.58 -10.55 11.64
N LYS A 1066 34.59 -9.96 12.30
CA LYS A 1066 34.41 -9.29 13.60
C LYS A 1066 33.38 -8.16 13.53
N ARG A 1067 33.34 -7.42 12.42
CA ARG A 1067 32.37 -6.33 12.20
C ARG A 1067 30.96 -6.87 11.99
N ILE A 1068 30.81 -7.95 11.22
CA ILE A 1068 29.52 -8.61 10.96
C ILE A 1068 28.95 -9.23 12.24
N SER A 1069 29.74 -9.99 13.00
CA SER A 1069 29.29 -10.63 14.24
C SER A 1069 29.15 -9.64 15.41
N GLY A 1070 29.93 -8.57 15.40
CA GLY A 1070 29.94 -7.52 16.42
C GLY A 1070 28.83 -6.48 16.29
N ILE A 1071 28.02 -6.49 15.23
CA ILE A 1071 26.97 -5.48 15.06
C ILE A 1071 25.98 -5.53 16.22
N ARG A 1072 25.63 -4.35 16.75
CA ARG A 1072 24.60 -4.16 17.76
C ARG A 1072 23.60 -3.15 17.20
N PRO A 1073 22.45 -3.62 16.67
CA PRO A 1073 21.46 -2.71 16.14
C PRO A 1073 20.99 -1.72 17.22
N ASN A 1074 20.75 -0.49 16.80
CA ASN A 1074 20.26 0.58 17.67
C ASN A 1074 19.14 1.35 16.97
N ALA A 1075 18.46 2.23 17.71
CA ALA A 1075 17.30 2.97 17.20
C ALA A 1075 17.64 3.84 15.97
N GLN A 1076 18.85 4.42 15.92
CA GLN A 1076 19.30 5.23 14.80
C GLN A 1076 19.45 4.41 13.52
N LEU A 1077 20.11 3.25 13.60
CA LEU A 1077 20.23 2.30 12.50
C LEU A 1077 18.84 1.85 12.02
N ALA A 1078 17.95 1.50 12.94
CA ALA A 1078 16.58 1.08 12.62
C ALA A 1078 15.80 2.18 11.87
N TRP A 1079 15.90 3.43 12.33
CA TRP A 1079 15.25 4.56 11.68
C TRP A 1079 15.79 4.82 10.27
N HIS A 1080 17.12 4.88 10.09
CA HIS A 1080 17.74 5.09 8.78
C HIS A 1080 17.50 3.93 7.81
N TRP A 1081 17.49 2.69 8.30
CA TRP A 1081 17.15 1.52 7.52
C TRP A 1081 15.71 1.61 7.01
N ARG A 1082 14.75 1.95 7.89
CA ARG A 1082 13.33 2.06 7.54
C ARG A 1082 13.08 3.20 6.55
N ASP A 1083 13.71 4.35 6.73
CA ASP A 1083 13.59 5.45 5.77
C ASP A 1083 14.16 5.06 4.40
N THR A 1084 15.28 4.33 4.38
CA THR A 1084 15.86 3.83 3.13
C THR A 1084 14.95 2.82 2.46
N ALA A 1085 14.39 1.84 3.20
CA ALA A 1085 13.39 0.90 2.67
C ALA A 1085 12.20 1.64 2.05
N ARG A 1086 11.68 2.70 2.71
CA ARG A 1086 10.60 3.53 2.17
C ARG A 1086 10.98 4.21 0.84
N ARG A 1087 12.21 4.73 0.72
CA ARG A 1087 12.71 5.34 -0.52
C ARG A 1087 12.86 4.30 -1.64
N LEU A 1088 13.35 3.11 -1.32
CA LEU A 1088 13.47 2.00 -2.26
C LEU A 1088 12.10 1.53 -2.78
N VAL A 1089 11.09 1.40 -1.90
CA VAL A 1089 9.71 1.08 -2.30
C VAL A 1089 9.18 2.08 -3.33
N ALA A 1090 9.43 3.38 -3.13
CA ALA A 1090 9.01 4.40 -4.08
C ALA A 1090 9.70 4.26 -5.44
N ILE A 1091 10.99 3.88 -5.47
CA ILE A 1091 11.72 3.63 -6.71
C ILE A 1091 11.13 2.43 -7.47
N PHE A 1092 10.84 1.33 -6.77
CA PHE A 1092 10.36 0.08 -7.38
C PHE A 1092 8.85 0.04 -7.64
N SER A 1093 8.07 0.96 -7.07
CA SER A 1093 6.62 1.06 -7.31
C SER A 1093 6.23 2.01 -8.46
N GLU A 1094 7.20 2.63 -9.13
CA GLU A 1094 6.95 3.64 -10.17
C GLU A 1094 7.19 3.08 -11.58
N HIS A 1095 6.10 2.82 -12.31
CA HIS A 1095 6.14 2.28 -13.67
C HIS A 1095 7.01 3.12 -14.62
N GLU A 1096 6.88 4.46 -14.54
CA GLU A 1096 7.62 5.38 -15.41
C GLU A 1096 9.13 5.27 -15.19
N LYS A 1097 9.59 5.17 -13.93
CA LYS A 1097 11.02 5.02 -13.60
C LYS A 1097 11.59 3.73 -14.16
N ILE A 1098 10.89 2.62 -13.95
CA ILE A 1098 11.30 1.29 -14.45
C ILE A 1098 11.36 1.31 -15.99
N THR A 1099 10.33 1.84 -16.64
CA THR A 1099 10.23 1.92 -18.09
C THR A 1099 11.31 2.81 -18.71
N LEU A 1100 11.57 3.98 -18.14
CA LEU A 1100 12.61 4.90 -18.63
C LEU A 1100 13.99 4.29 -18.54
N GLU A 1101 14.29 3.61 -17.43
CA GLU A 1101 15.59 2.97 -17.22
C GLU A 1101 15.80 1.77 -18.18
N ARG A 1102 14.79 0.92 -18.38
CA ARG A 1102 14.81 -0.16 -19.39
C ARG A 1102 15.00 0.38 -20.80
N LYS A 1103 14.30 1.45 -21.14
CA LYS A 1103 14.46 2.12 -22.43
C LYS A 1103 15.87 2.67 -22.60
N ARG A 1104 16.45 3.29 -21.57
CA ARG A 1104 17.83 3.80 -21.62
C ARG A 1104 18.83 2.68 -21.94
N ILE A 1105 18.68 1.52 -21.30
CA ILE A 1105 19.50 0.32 -21.59
C ILE A 1105 19.35 -0.07 -23.06
N MET A 1106 18.12 -0.25 -23.53
CA MET A 1106 17.87 -0.65 -24.92
C MET A 1106 18.37 0.39 -25.93
N ASP A 1107 18.21 1.67 -25.66
CA ASP A 1107 18.72 2.74 -26.51
C ASP A 1107 20.26 2.75 -26.54
N ALA A 1108 20.94 2.42 -25.43
CA ALA A 1108 22.39 2.23 -25.41
C ALA A 1108 22.81 1.02 -26.26
N VAL A 1109 22.14 -0.12 -26.09
CA VAL A 1109 22.39 -1.33 -26.88
C VAL A 1109 22.23 -1.07 -28.39
N ILE A 1110 21.15 -0.38 -28.79
CA ILE A 1110 20.90 -0.05 -30.19
C ILE A 1110 21.96 0.90 -30.73
N ARG A 1111 22.37 1.93 -29.97
CA ARG A 1111 23.45 2.83 -30.39
C ARG A 1111 24.74 2.06 -30.64
N GLU A 1112 25.09 1.13 -29.75
CA GLU A 1112 26.28 0.30 -29.92
C GLU A 1112 26.16 -0.58 -31.17
N ILE A 1113 25.04 -1.26 -31.37
CA ILE A 1113 24.82 -2.13 -32.54
C ILE A 1113 24.88 -1.35 -33.85
N LEU A 1114 24.23 -0.19 -33.93
CA LEU A 1114 24.23 0.66 -35.13
C LEU A 1114 25.63 1.25 -35.45
N SER A 1115 26.51 1.36 -34.45
CA SER A 1115 27.91 1.75 -34.71
C SER A 1115 28.71 0.62 -35.35
N LEU A 1116 28.24 -0.63 -35.22
CA LEU A 1116 28.88 -1.80 -35.79
C LEU A 1116 28.38 -2.04 -37.21
N VAL A 1117 27.08 -2.02 -37.49
CA VAL A 1117 26.49 -2.42 -38.80
C VAL A 1117 26.15 -1.26 -39.71
#